data_AF-A0A2Z5EIA6-F1
#
_entry.id   AF-A0A2Z5EIA6-F1
#
_cell.length_a   1.000
_cell.length_b   1.000
_cell.length_c   1.000
_cell.angle_alpha   90.00
_cell.angle_beta   90.00
_cell.angle_gamma   90.00
#
_symmetry.space_group_name_H-M   'P 1'
#
loop_
_entity.id
_entity.type
_entity.pdbx_description
1 polymer ?
#
loop_
_entity_poly.entity_id
_entity_poly.type
_entity_poly.pdbx_seq_one_letter_code
_entity_poly.pdbx_strand_id
1 'polypeptide(L)'
;MSMAGDVALTLAEADELARTVLEAWGLAPDHAAAVAETMVSGERDGCTSHGLYRLLVAANSVERGVVVPDAVPQVSEPAAALVRVDGKGGFAQLPFRQGMPLLVEKARQYGIAAMALNNVVHFAALWPEVEALAEQGLVVLAFTPSHAWVAPEGGTVPVFGTNPIAFGWPRPGRAPFVFDFATSAVARGEIELHRRAGKSIPLDWGYDADGNPSADAKAVLDGAMRTFGAHKGSALAAMVELVAGPLIGDMTSAESLAADEGRGGSPLGGELIVAIDPAGFLGTGLDAHLSRAEAMFAAIEGQGARLPGSRRLVARARSEVEGLRIPAKLHQDIIEVLERGNDVNKTVARAMLLAGAALAGTPTVTAAAPAAQVAEQARETGADKAFEATYTAEYEWRQKQVGPCEDTPKNSKIVLPDLSSKAQAERLACWEKVEKQLGAIRQDRLSSENRVNFAVYKGQVDALLASQRYRDFEKPFNADTSFWGDLGDWARNPLKDKAAADDYLEMLREIPRYYDQQIENMRAGLARGFSAPHVTLAGRDKGIELVAQAKTPDASPFYEPFKALPSTIPAAEQEKLRSEARKLITQGVVPAHVKLLAFMRGEYETGARRTLAAYALPDGEAYYRSKIREFVTLDKSPEDIHQIGLSEMARIRTQMAEVMQEVEFKGDLKAFLHFLRTDPQFYPTTPNELLYRAAWIAKTFDGKASQFFGRMPRSRFAIKPVPDDIAPFYTGGRGGPGIYLVNTYDLPSRPFYSQIALTLHESAPGHAMQMPLAAENADLPAFRRDSYLPAYGEGWALYCEALGEDMGMYETPYDRFGMLSYQAWRASRLVVDTGIHAMGWSREQAQGYLRDNTALSDHEIETEVDRYISWPGQALSYYMGQLAFVDARRKAEKALGPKFNIRAFHDAVLELGGVPLPVLDTRVDQLIKDGGKGPYPDEE
;
A
#
# COMPACT_ATOMS: atom_id res chain seq x y z
N MET A 1 2.99 -54.67 -25.22
CA MET A 1 3.20 -54.54 -26.68
C MET A 1 4.47 -53.74 -26.91
N SER A 2 5.42 -54.35 -27.64
CA SER A 2 6.67 -53.83 -28.25
C SER A 2 7.54 -52.81 -27.48
N MET A 3 8.79 -53.20 -27.21
CA MET A 3 9.89 -52.25 -26.97
C MET A 3 10.00 -51.29 -28.16
N ALA A 4 9.90 -49.98 -27.93
CA ALA A 4 10.27 -48.97 -28.92
C ALA A 4 11.63 -48.41 -28.50
N GLY A 5 12.66 -48.60 -29.34
CA GLY A 5 14.01 -48.09 -29.09
C GLY A 5 14.15 -46.59 -29.36
N ASP A 6 15.36 -46.07 -29.25
CA ASP A 6 15.69 -44.69 -29.63
C ASP A 6 16.02 -44.58 -31.13
N VAL A 7 15.71 -43.42 -31.73
CA VAL A 7 16.14 -43.02 -33.07
C VAL A 7 17.39 -42.15 -32.94
N ALA A 8 18.44 -42.52 -33.66
CA ALA A 8 19.67 -41.74 -33.74
C ALA A 8 19.57 -40.72 -34.88
N LEU A 9 19.92 -39.46 -34.61
CA LEU A 9 19.99 -38.38 -35.57
C LEU A 9 21.32 -37.65 -35.40
N THR A 10 21.98 -37.28 -36.49
CA THR A 10 23.03 -36.26 -36.44
C THR A 10 22.42 -34.89 -36.14
N LEU A 11 23.23 -33.93 -35.66
CA LEU A 11 22.76 -32.56 -35.44
C LEU A 11 22.23 -31.91 -36.73
N ALA A 12 22.85 -32.22 -37.88
CA ALA A 12 22.42 -31.73 -39.19
C ALA A 12 21.07 -32.34 -39.61
N GLU A 13 20.86 -33.65 -39.39
CA GLU A 13 19.57 -34.29 -39.67
C GLU A 13 18.46 -33.77 -38.76
N ALA A 14 18.77 -33.48 -37.49
CA ALA A 14 17.82 -32.89 -36.56
C ALA A 14 17.44 -31.45 -36.93
N ASP A 15 18.41 -30.64 -37.37
CA ASP A 15 18.18 -29.28 -37.88
C ASP A 15 17.33 -29.29 -39.15
N GLU A 16 17.67 -30.13 -40.12
CA GLU A 16 16.89 -30.28 -41.36
C GLU A 16 15.46 -30.73 -41.07
N LEU A 17 15.29 -31.72 -40.19
CA LEU A 17 13.97 -32.19 -39.75
C LEU A 17 13.17 -31.06 -39.09
N ALA A 18 13.80 -30.31 -38.17
CA ALA A 18 13.15 -29.21 -37.47
C ALA A 18 12.69 -28.11 -38.44
N ARG A 19 13.57 -27.67 -39.36
CA ARG A 19 13.22 -26.68 -40.40
C ARG A 19 12.08 -27.17 -41.28
N THR A 20 12.17 -28.41 -41.77
CA THR A 20 11.16 -29.01 -42.64
C THR A 20 9.78 -29.04 -41.96
N VAL A 21 9.74 -29.40 -40.67
CA VAL A 21 8.49 -29.39 -39.89
C VAL A 21 7.92 -27.98 -39.79
N LEU A 22 8.73 -26.99 -39.42
CA LEU A 22 8.28 -25.61 -39.22
C LEU A 22 7.79 -24.97 -40.52
N GLU A 23 8.51 -25.18 -41.63
CA GLU A 23 8.12 -24.71 -42.97
C GLU A 23 6.84 -25.38 -43.47
N ALA A 24 6.63 -26.65 -43.15
CA ALA A 24 5.37 -27.34 -43.44
C ALA A 24 4.16 -26.73 -42.72
N TRP A 25 4.37 -25.97 -41.65
CA TRP A 25 3.34 -25.17 -40.98
C TRP A 25 3.29 -23.71 -41.45
N GLY A 26 4.04 -23.36 -42.50
CA GLY A 26 3.98 -22.06 -43.15
C GLY A 26 4.90 -21.00 -42.57
N LEU A 27 5.81 -21.36 -41.66
CA LEU A 27 6.82 -20.41 -41.18
C LEU A 27 7.74 -19.99 -42.33
N ALA A 28 8.05 -18.70 -42.40
CA ALA A 28 9.06 -18.20 -43.32
C ALA A 28 10.44 -18.85 -43.03
N PRO A 29 11.30 -19.09 -44.04
CA PRO A 29 12.57 -19.81 -43.87
C PRO A 29 13.47 -19.27 -42.75
N ASP A 30 13.56 -17.94 -42.61
CA ASP A 30 14.38 -17.32 -41.57
C ASP A 30 13.82 -17.55 -40.16
N HIS A 31 12.49 -17.57 -40.02
CA HIS A 31 11.79 -17.95 -38.77
C HIS A 31 12.01 -19.42 -38.45
N ALA A 32 11.82 -20.30 -39.43
CA ALA A 32 12.04 -21.73 -39.28
C ALA A 32 13.48 -22.03 -38.84
N ALA A 33 14.47 -21.37 -39.46
CA ALA A 33 15.88 -21.50 -39.09
C ALA A 33 16.18 -20.94 -37.68
N ALA A 34 15.53 -19.85 -37.26
CA ALA A 34 15.67 -19.29 -35.90
C ALA A 34 15.15 -20.24 -34.83
N VAL A 35 13.95 -20.74 -35.04
CA VAL A 35 13.32 -21.68 -34.12
C VAL A 35 14.05 -23.02 -34.09
N ALA A 36 14.41 -23.58 -35.25
CA ALA A 36 15.10 -24.86 -35.37
C ALA A 36 16.44 -24.86 -34.60
N GLU A 37 17.24 -23.80 -34.73
CA GLU A 37 18.52 -23.66 -34.02
C GLU A 37 18.34 -23.79 -32.49
N THR A 38 17.33 -23.11 -31.94
CA THR A 38 17.02 -23.18 -30.51
C THR A 38 16.56 -24.60 -30.09
N MET A 39 15.71 -25.25 -30.89
CA MET A 39 15.20 -26.60 -30.55
C MET A 39 16.31 -27.65 -30.62
N VAL A 40 17.16 -27.60 -31.64
CA VAL A 40 18.32 -28.48 -31.77
C VAL A 40 19.32 -28.24 -30.65
N SER A 41 19.54 -26.98 -30.26
CA SER A 41 20.40 -26.65 -29.11
C SER A 41 19.85 -27.22 -27.80
N GLY A 42 18.53 -27.14 -27.60
CA GLY A 42 17.84 -27.77 -26.47
C GLY A 42 18.05 -29.29 -26.40
N GLU A 43 17.91 -29.98 -27.54
CA GLU A 43 18.10 -31.43 -27.62
C GLU A 43 19.58 -31.82 -27.43
N ARG A 44 20.50 -31.12 -28.11
CA ARG A 44 21.95 -31.31 -27.99
C ARG A 44 22.42 -31.21 -26.54
N ASP A 45 21.92 -30.23 -25.80
CA ASP A 45 22.29 -29.97 -24.41
C ASP A 45 21.54 -30.84 -23.40
N GLY A 46 20.73 -31.81 -23.85
CA GLY A 46 19.97 -32.72 -22.97
C GLY A 46 18.85 -32.03 -22.19
N CYS A 47 18.37 -30.89 -22.67
CA CYS A 47 17.20 -30.16 -22.18
C CYS A 47 15.97 -30.54 -22.99
N THR A 48 15.61 -31.83 -22.98
CA THR A 48 14.59 -32.43 -23.87
C THR A 48 13.21 -31.77 -23.80
N SER A 49 12.82 -31.18 -22.65
CA SER A 49 11.57 -30.41 -22.50
C SER A 49 11.53 -29.12 -23.33
N HIS A 50 12.69 -28.64 -23.79
CA HIS A 50 12.86 -27.49 -24.68
C HIS A 50 13.66 -27.86 -25.94
N GLY A 51 13.74 -29.15 -26.25
CA GLY A 51 14.40 -29.70 -27.44
C GLY A 51 13.43 -29.96 -28.59
N LEU A 52 13.63 -31.03 -29.36
CA LEU A 52 12.81 -31.34 -30.55
C LEU A 52 11.32 -31.57 -30.24
N TYR A 53 10.97 -31.92 -29.01
CA TYR A 53 9.58 -31.98 -28.54
C TYR A 53 8.80 -30.69 -28.78
N ARG A 54 9.47 -29.54 -28.69
CA ARG A 54 8.83 -28.23 -28.86
C ARG A 54 8.41 -27.94 -30.29
N LEU A 55 8.82 -28.73 -31.29
CA LEU A 55 8.25 -28.66 -32.64
C LEU A 55 6.75 -28.96 -32.65
N LEU A 56 6.28 -29.87 -31.79
CA LEU A 56 4.86 -30.17 -31.63
C LEU A 56 4.11 -28.97 -31.05
N VAL A 57 4.74 -28.26 -30.10
CA VAL A 57 4.19 -27.05 -29.47
C VAL A 57 4.14 -25.90 -30.46
N ALA A 58 5.22 -25.69 -31.23
CA ALA A 58 5.28 -24.66 -32.26
C ALA A 58 4.20 -24.86 -33.33
N ALA A 59 4.07 -26.09 -33.85
CA ALA A 59 3.03 -26.45 -34.81
C ALA A 59 1.61 -26.19 -34.26
N ASN A 60 1.33 -26.57 -33.00
CA ASN A 60 0.05 -26.26 -32.37
C ASN A 60 -0.18 -24.76 -32.25
N SER A 61 0.80 -23.96 -31.83
CA SER A 61 0.62 -22.49 -31.69
C SER A 61 0.35 -21.80 -33.03
N VAL A 62 0.94 -22.31 -34.12
CA VAL A 62 0.63 -21.86 -35.49
C VAL A 62 -0.78 -22.30 -35.90
N GLU A 63 -1.13 -23.57 -35.68
CA GLU A 63 -2.46 -24.12 -35.99
C GLU A 63 -3.59 -23.37 -35.26
N ARG A 64 -3.34 -22.95 -34.01
CA ARG A 64 -4.27 -22.16 -33.20
C ARG A 64 -4.33 -20.68 -33.60
N GLY A 65 -3.51 -20.25 -34.56
CA GLY A 65 -3.49 -18.87 -35.05
C GLY A 65 -2.93 -17.86 -34.05
N VAL A 66 -2.12 -18.30 -33.09
CA VAL A 66 -1.45 -17.40 -32.12
C VAL A 66 -0.18 -16.80 -32.70
N VAL A 67 0.45 -17.50 -33.65
CA VAL A 67 1.69 -17.09 -34.32
C VAL A 67 1.37 -16.57 -35.70
N VAL A 68 2.00 -15.46 -36.08
CA VAL A 68 2.03 -14.94 -37.45
C VAL A 68 3.22 -15.57 -38.19
N PRO A 69 3.03 -16.57 -39.08
CA PRO A 69 4.12 -17.42 -39.58
C PRO A 69 5.14 -16.70 -40.48
N ASP A 70 4.72 -15.63 -41.15
CA ASP A 70 5.49 -14.80 -42.06
C ASP A 70 5.80 -13.41 -41.49
N ALA A 71 5.70 -13.25 -40.16
CA ALA A 71 6.01 -12.01 -39.48
C ALA A 71 7.41 -11.49 -39.84
N VAL A 72 7.52 -10.20 -40.15
CA VAL A 72 8.81 -9.55 -40.39
C VAL A 72 9.13 -8.67 -39.18
N PRO A 73 10.10 -9.04 -38.32
CA PRO A 73 10.40 -8.23 -37.15
C PRO A 73 10.96 -6.86 -37.54
N GLN A 74 10.66 -5.84 -36.73
CA GLN A 74 11.07 -4.47 -36.97
C GLN A 74 12.00 -3.98 -35.87
N VAL A 75 13.27 -3.76 -36.22
CA VAL A 75 14.31 -3.23 -35.33
C VAL A 75 14.26 -1.70 -35.31
N SER A 76 14.37 -1.12 -34.12
CA SER A 76 14.46 0.33 -33.90
C SER A 76 15.34 0.66 -32.69
N GLU A 77 15.79 1.91 -32.61
CA GLU A 77 16.69 2.41 -31.56
C GLU A 77 16.04 3.58 -30.81
N PRO A 78 15.13 3.32 -29.87
CA PRO A 78 14.38 4.39 -29.20
C PRO A 78 15.25 5.28 -28.30
N ALA A 79 16.44 4.81 -27.91
CA ALA A 79 17.45 5.59 -27.19
C ALA A 79 18.86 5.05 -27.45
N ALA A 80 19.87 5.80 -27.04
CA ALA A 80 21.28 5.48 -27.28
C ALA A 80 21.65 4.04 -26.87
N ALA A 81 21.27 3.63 -25.66
CA ALA A 81 21.55 2.31 -25.09
C ALA A 81 20.34 1.34 -25.16
N LEU A 82 19.38 1.58 -26.05
CA LEU A 82 18.19 0.73 -26.20
C LEU A 82 18.03 0.21 -27.63
N VAL A 83 17.74 -1.07 -27.75
CA VAL A 83 17.25 -1.74 -28.96
C VAL A 83 15.80 -2.14 -28.72
N ARG A 84 14.94 -1.92 -29.70
CA ARG A 84 13.57 -2.43 -29.67
C ARG A 84 13.31 -3.24 -30.93
N VAL A 85 12.84 -4.47 -30.78
CA VAL A 85 12.45 -5.33 -31.90
C VAL A 85 10.98 -5.72 -31.74
N ASP A 86 10.12 -5.16 -32.58
CA ASP A 86 8.71 -5.58 -32.65
C ASP A 86 8.60 -6.83 -33.52
N GLY A 87 8.26 -7.97 -32.92
CA GLY A 87 8.18 -9.28 -33.55
C GLY A 87 6.91 -9.52 -34.36
N LYS A 88 5.94 -8.58 -34.35
CA LYS A 88 4.70 -8.66 -35.17
C LYS A 88 3.90 -9.96 -35.00
N GLY A 89 3.94 -10.57 -33.82
CA GLY A 89 3.25 -11.83 -33.52
C GLY A 89 4.00 -13.09 -33.96
N GLY A 90 5.25 -12.97 -34.43
CA GLY A 90 6.13 -14.11 -34.71
C GLY A 90 6.76 -14.70 -33.45
N PHE A 91 7.49 -15.81 -33.60
CA PHE A 91 8.25 -16.39 -32.50
C PHE A 91 9.46 -15.51 -32.11
N ALA A 92 9.82 -15.50 -30.81
CA ALA A 92 10.84 -14.60 -30.25
C ALA A 92 12.27 -14.78 -30.82
N GLN A 93 12.61 -15.98 -31.33
CA GLN A 93 13.97 -16.32 -31.76
C GLN A 93 14.46 -15.48 -32.94
N LEU A 94 13.62 -15.16 -33.92
CA LEU A 94 14.02 -14.34 -35.06
C LEU A 94 14.20 -12.86 -34.66
N PRO A 95 13.26 -12.20 -33.94
CA PRO A 95 13.47 -10.90 -33.33
C PRO A 95 14.77 -10.79 -32.52
N PHE A 96 15.06 -11.77 -31.66
CA PHE A 96 16.32 -11.85 -30.90
C PHE A 96 17.53 -11.85 -31.85
N ARG A 97 17.55 -12.77 -32.83
CA ARG A 97 18.64 -12.91 -33.80
C ARG A 97 18.90 -11.60 -34.57
N GLN A 98 17.85 -10.87 -34.93
CA GLN A 98 17.97 -9.60 -35.65
C GLN A 98 18.46 -8.44 -34.77
N GLY A 99 18.05 -8.39 -33.50
CA GLY A 99 18.45 -7.34 -32.58
C GLY A 99 19.82 -7.55 -31.90
N MET A 100 20.27 -8.81 -31.78
CA MET A 100 21.50 -9.18 -31.07
C MET A 100 22.75 -8.40 -31.53
N PRO A 101 23.07 -8.26 -32.83
CA PRO A 101 24.27 -7.53 -33.26
C PRO A 101 24.29 -6.08 -32.76
N LEU A 102 23.14 -5.41 -32.82
CA LEU A 102 22.99 -4.02 -32.39
C LEU A 102 23.04 -3.89 -30.86
N LEU A 103 22.48 -4.86 -30.13
CA LEU A 103 22.59 -4.92 -28.67
C LEU A 103 24.05 -5.06 -28.22
N VAL A 104 24.82 -5.94 -28.88
CA VAL A 104 26.25 -6.14 -28.59
C VAL A 104 27.06 -4.88 -28.87
N GLU A 105 26.81 -4.23 -30.02
CA GLU A 105 27.44 -2.97 -30.38
C GLU A 105 27.20 -1.89 -29.30
N LYS A 106 25.92 -1.68 -28.94
CA LYS A 106 25.53 -0.69 -27.94
C LYS A 106 26.07 -1.00 -26.55
N ALA A 107 26.04 -2.25 -26.12
CA ALA A 107 26.57 -2.64 -24.81
C ALA A 107 28.07 -2.30 -24.69
N ARG A 108 28.85 -2.56 -25.75
CA ARG A 108 30.28 -2.18 -25.81
C ARG A 108 30.48 -0.68 -25.87
N GLN A 109 29.63 0.02 -26.62
CA GLN A 109 29.75 1.47 -26.76
C GLN A 109 29.40 2.22 -25.47
N TYR A 110 28.38 1.79 -24.75
CA TYR A 110 27.81 2.52 -23.61
C TYR A 110 28.09 1.85 -22.25
N GLY A 111 28.76 0.71 -22.23
CA GLY A 111 29.00 -0.11 -21.03
C GLY A 111 27.80 -0.97 -20.60
N ILE A 112 26.59 -0.57 -20.98
CA ILE A 112 25.34 -1.32 -20.76
C ILE A 112 24.34 -0.94 -21.86
N ALA A 113 23.56 -1.92 -22.31
CA ALA A 113 22.43 -1.71 -23.20
C ALA A 113 21.30 -2.70 -22.89
N ALA A 114 20.07 -2.36 -23.29
CA ALA A 114 18.93 -3.26 -23.16
C ALA A 114 18.21 -3.43 -24.50
N MET A 115 17.67 -4.62 -24.73
CA MET A 115 16.84 -4.97 -25.86
C MET A 115 15.44 -5.36 -25.38
N ALA A 116 14.43 -4.66 -25.89
CA ALA A 116 13.03 -4.99 -25.71
C ALA A 116 12.51 -5.74 -26.95
N LEU A 117 12.11 -7.00 -26.77
CA LEU A 117 11.34 -7.73 -27.77
C LEU A 117 9.86 -7.50 -27.47
N ASN A 118 9.10 -7.03 -28.46
CA ASN A 118 7.68 -6.76 -28.30
C ASN A 118 6.82 -7.60 -29.24
N ASN A 119 5.58 -7.90 -28.85
CA ASN A 119 4.63 -8.68 -29.63
C ASN A 119 5.25 -9.99 -30.16
N VAL A 120 5.92 -10.74 -29.28
CA VAL A 120 6.57 -12.02 -29.61
C VAL A 120 5.85 -13.18 -28.95
N VAL A 121 5.83 -14.33 -29.63
CA VAL A 121 5.35 -15.59 -29.04
C VAL A 121 6.54 -16.33 -28.45
N HIS A 122 6.56 -16.49 -27.12
CA HIS A 122 7.66 -17.13 -26.41
C HIS A 122 7.29 -18.54 -25.94
N PHE A 123 8.14 -19.54 -26.23
CA PHE A 123 7.85 -20.95 -25.91
C PHE A 123 9.09 -21.81 -25.64
N ALA A 124 10.28 -21.21 -25.65
CA ALA A 124 11.57 -21.88 -25.50
C ALA A 124 12.19 -21.57 -24.13
N ALA A 125 13.39 -22.11 -23.89
CA ALA A 125 14.21 -21.73 -22.74
C ALA A 125 14.97 -20.42 -23.05
N LEU A 126 15.36 -19.66 -22.02
CA LEU A 126 16.08 -18.39 -22.16
C LEU A 126 17.59 -18.56 -22.27
N TRP A 127 18.14 -19.67 -21.75
CA TRP A 127 19.59 -19.88 -21.75
C TRP A 127 20.27 -19.79 -23.13
N PRO A 128 19.68 -20.18 -24.29
CA PRO A 128 20.35 -20.07 -25.58
C PRO A 128 20.70 -18.63 -25.95
N GLU A 129 19.80 -17.70 -25.65
CA GLU A 129 19.94 -16.27 -25.96
C GLU A 129 20.98 -15.62 -25.05
N VAL A 130 20.88 -15.92 -23.75
CA VAL A 130 21.82 -15.47 -22.73
C VAL A 130 23.22 -16.02 -22.96
N GLU A 131 23.35 -17.29 -23.36
CA GLU A 131 24.62 -17.92 -23.66
C GLU A 131 25.25 -17.31 -24.92
N ALA A 132 24.48 -17.10 -25.98
CA ALA A 132 24.97 -16.46 -27.22
C ALA A 132 25.56 -15.07 -26.98
N LEU A 133 24.94 -14.26 -26.11
CA LEU A 133 25.46 -12.94 -25.73
C LEU A 133 26.65 -13.04 -24.75
N ALA A 134 26.65 -14.01 -23.83
CA ALA A 134 27.77 -14.20 -22.91
C ALA A 134 29.04 -14.71 -23.61
N GLU A 135 28.90 -15.49 -24.70
CA GLU A 135 29.99 -15.87 -25.58
C GLU A 135 30.62 -14.66 -26.30
N GLN A 136 29.89 -13.55 -26.45
CA GLN A 136 30.43 -12.26 -26.94
C GLN A 136 31.23 -11.48 -25.88
N GLY A 137 31.40 -12.06 -24.68
CA GLY A 137 32.11 -11.44 -23.57
C GLY A 137 31.25 -10.54 -22.68
N LEU A 138 29.92 -10.56 -22.82
CA LEU A 138 28.99 -9.71 -22.08
C LEU A 138 28.41 -10.42 -20.86
N VAL A 139 28.02 -9.66 -19.84
CA VAL A 139 27.16 -10.13 -18.74
C VAL A 139 25.72 -9.88 -19.12
N VAL A 140 24.85 -10.86 -18.94
CA VAL A 140 23.51 -10.84 -19.55
C VAL A 140 22.45 -11.23 -18.53
N LEU A 141 21.32 -10.53 -18.56
CA LEU A 141 20.09 -10.87 -17.84
C LEU A 141 18.94 -10.91 -18.85
N ALA A 142 18.07 -11.92 -18.78
CA ALA A 142 16.88 -12.02 -19.60
C ALA A 142 15.64 -12.34 -18.75
N PHE A 143 14.51 -11.73 -19.11
CA PHE A 143 13.24 -11.80 -18.39
C PHE A 143 12.08 -11.88 -19.38
N THR A 144 11.17 -12.85 -19.21
CA THR A 144 9.97 -12.94 -20.05
C THR A 144 8.75 -13.35 -19.20
N PRO A 145 7.60 -12.64 -19.28
CA PRO A 145 6.33 -13.10 -18.73
C PRO A 145 5.79 -14.28 -19.57
N SER A 146 4.74 -14.95 -19.09
CA SER A 146 4.11 -16.04 -19.85
C SER A 146 2.58 -15.97 -19.73
N HIS A 147 1.86 -17.08 -19.59
CA HIS A 147 0.42 -17.05 -19.29
C HIS A 147 0.21 -17.09 -17.79
N ALA A 148 -0.78 -16.37 -17.26
CA ALA A 148 -1.11 -16.37 -15.84
C ALA A 148 -1.45 -17.79 -15.35
N TRP A 149 -0.47 -18.44 -14.70
CA TRP A 149 -0.54 -19.83 -14.22
C TRP A 149 -0.02 -19.99 -12.80
N VAL A 150 0.61 -18.96 -12.23
CA VAL A 150 1.31 -19.01 -10.95
C VAL A 150 0.63 -18.04 -9.99
N ALA A 151 0.26 -18.53 -8.82
CA ALA A 151 -0.29 -17.71 -7.76
C ALA A 151 0.82 -16.94 -7.05
N PRO A 152 0.59 -15.66 -6.69
CA PRO A 152 1.50 -14.92 -5.82
C PRO A 152 1.53 -15.59 -4.44
N GLU A 153 2.67 -15.51 -3.75
CA GLU A 153 2.74 -15.93 -2.36
C GLU A 153 1.68 -15.18 -1.52
N GLY A 154 0.91 -15.93 -0.72
CA GLY A 154 -0.25 -15.40 0.02
C GLY A 154 -1.56 -15.42 -0.77
N GLY A 155 -1.56 -15.99 -1.99
CA GLY A 155 -2.78 -16.27 -2.75
C GLY A 155 -2.75 -17.64 -3.43
N THR A 156 -3.88 -17.98 -4.05
CA THR A 156 -4.12 -19.29 -4.68
C THR A 156 -4.63 -19.20 -6.12
N VAL A 157 -4.92 -17.98 -6.59
CA VAL A 157 -5.40 -17.68 -7.95
C VAL A 157 -4.21 -17.28 -8.82
N PRO A 158 -4.12 -17.75 -10.08
CA PRO A 158 -2.99 -17.42 -10.94
C PRO A 158 -3.00 -15.93 -11.33
N VAL A 159 -1.87 -15.27 -11.12
CA VAL A 159 -1.64 -13.86 -11.51
C VAL A 159 -0.39 -13.76 -12.38
N PHE A 160 0.67 -14.45 -11.99
CA PHE A 160 1.94 -14.45 -12.70
C PHE A 160 2.02 -15.59 -13.69
N GLY A 161 2.86 -15.42 -14.70
CA GLY A 161 3.35 -16.56 -15.44
C GLY A 161 4.44 -17.32 -14.70
N THR A 162 4.97 -18.37 -15.34
CA THR A 162 6.18 -19.06 -14.85
C THR A 162 7.42 -18.17 -14.86
N ASN A 163 7.37 -17.04 -15.58
CA ASN A 163 8.22 -15.86 -15.48
C ASN A 163 9.72 -16.17 -15.29
N PRO A 164 10.35 -16.88 -16.23
CA PRO A 164 11.75 -17.26 -16.07
C PRO A 164 12.70 -16.07 -16.04
N ILE A 165 13.80 -16.28 -15.30
CA ILE A 165 14.95 -15.39 -15.22
C ILE A 165 16.17 -16.17 -15.66
N ALA A 166 16.91 -15.64 -16.63
CA ALA A 166 18.18 -16.20 -17.05
C ALA A 166 19.32 -15.19 -16.88
N PHE A 167 20.50 -15.72 -16.59
CA PHE A 167 21.71 -14.95 -16.36
C PHE A 167 22.92 -15.62 -16.97
N GLY A 168 23.78 -14.82 -17.59
CA GLY A 168 25.02 -15.24 -18.24
C GLY A 168 26.20 -14.42 -17.75
N TRP A 169 27.29 -15.11 -17.40
CA TRP A 169 28.57 -14.49 -17.07
C TRP A 169 29.67 -15.01 -18.01
N PRO A 170 30.44 -14.10 -18.64
CA PRO A 170 31.46 -14.47 -19.62
C PRO A 170 32.68 -15.07 -18.93
N ARG A 171 33.25 -16.12 -19.52
CA ARG A 171 34.42 -16.84 -19.00
C ARG A 171 35.45 -17.00 -20.11
N PRO A 172 36.41 -16.08 -20.28
CA PRO A 172 37.36 -16.15 -21.39
C PRO A 172 38.06 -17.52 -21.51
N GLY A 173 38.00 -18.12 -22.69
CA GLY A 173 38.57 -19.44 -22.97
C GLY A 173 37.82 -20.63 -22.38
N ARG A 174 36.62 -20.42 -21.81
CA ARG A 174 35.74 -21.45 -21.23
C ARG A 174 34.30 -21.20 -21.66
N ALA A 175 33.43 -22.19 -21.51
CA ALA A 175 32.00 -21.98 -21.68
C ALA A 175 31.46 -21.00 -20.61
N PRO A 176 30.54 -20.08 -20.95
CA PRO A 176 29.97 -19.14 -19.99
C PRO A 176 29.30 -19.82 -18.80
N PHE A 177 29.26 -19.12 -17.66
CA PHE A 177 28.41 -19.53 -16.54
C PHE A 177 26.98 -19.07 -16.82
N VAL A 178 26.03 -20.00 -16.91
CA VAL A 178 24.64 -19.68 -17.28
C VAL A 178 23.66 -20.43 -16.38
N PHE A 179 22.72 -19.70 -15.81
CA PHE A 179 21.52 -20.27 -15.21
C PHE A 179 20.27 -19.76 -15.92
N ASP A 180 19.22 -20.59 -15.89
CA ASP A 180 17.89 -20.31 -16.42
C ASP A 180 16.90 -21.09 -15.55
N PHE A 181 16.01 -20.38 -14.87
CA PHE A 181 14.97 -20.99 -14.04
C PHE A 181 13.67 -20.19 -14.08
N ALA A 182 12.56 -20.90 -13.94
CA ALA A 182 11.25 -20.32 -13.71
C ALA A 182 11.14 -19.75 -12.28
N THR A 183 10.37 -18.67 -12.09
CA THR A 183 10.03 -18.19 -10.75
C THR A 183 8.93 -19.04 -10.08
N SER A 184 8.35 -19.99 -10.80
CA SER A 184 7.49 -21.04 -10.25
C SER A 184 8.29 -22.12 -9.51
N ALA A 185 7.65 -22.79 -8.54
CA ALA A 185 8.25 -23.86 -7.73
C ALA A 185 8.77 -25.03 -8.57
N VAL A 186 8.13 -25.25 -9.72
CA VAL A 186 8.49 -26.25 -10.73
C VAL A 186 8.14 -25.71 -12.12
N ALA A 187 8.75 -26.23 -13.18
CA ALA A 187 8.32 -25.93 -14.54
C ALA A 187 6.94 -26.56 -14.84
N ARG A 188 6.04 -25.83 -15.51
CA ARG A 188 4.69 -26.32 -15.85
C ARG A 188 4.71 -27.62 -16.67
N GLY A 189 5.72 -27.76 -17.55
CA GLY A 189 5.93 -28.98 -18.33
C GLY A 189 6.18 -30.23 -17.48
N GLU A 190 6.84 -30.11 -16.33
CA GLU A 190 7.06 -31.23 -15.41
C GLU A 190 5.75 -31.71 -14.78
N ILE A 191 4.82 -30.79 -14.47
CA ILE A 191 3.48 -31.15 -13.98
C ILE A 191 2.71 -31.90 -15.07
N GLU A 192 2.77 -31.42 -16.32
CA GLU A 192 2.13 -32.09 -17.47
C GLU A 192 2.69 -33.51 -17.70
N LEU A 193 4.00 -33.73 -17.49
CA LEU A 193 4.58 -35.08 -17.55
C LEU A 193 4.03 -35.99 -16.44
N HIS A 194 3.85 -35.49 -15.22
CA HIS A 194 3.25 -36.26 -14.12
C HIS A 194 1.77 -36.59 -14.41
N ARG A 195 1.01 -35.63 -14.97
CA ARG A 195 -0.38 -35.84 -15.40
C ARG A 195 -0.48 -36.95 -16.44
N ARG A 196 0.36 -36.91 -17.48
CA ARG A 196 0.38 -37.96 -18.54
C ARG A 196 0.78 -39.33 -18.01
N ALA A 197 1.68 -39.37 -17.02
CA ALA A 197 2.12 -40.60 -16.39
C ALA A 197 1.15 -41.12 -15.30
N GLY A 198 0.09 -40.37 -14.96
CA GLY A 198 -0.82 -40.70 -13.86
C GLY A 198 -0.13 -40.71 -12.49
N LYS A 199 0.93 -39.91 -12.31
CA LYS A 199 1.72 -39.83 -11.08
C LYS A 199 1.28 -38.63 -10.24
N SER A 200 1.29 -38.80 -8.92
CA SER A 200 1.09 -37.69 -7.98
C SER A 200 2.25 -36.71 -8.01
N ILE A 201 1.97 -35.44 -7.71
CA ILE A 201 2.98 -34.37 -7.54
C ILE A 201 3.07 -33.93 -6.06
N PRO A 202 4.20 -33.33 -5.65
CA PRO A 202 4.31 -32.68 -4.34
C PRO A 202 3.26 -31.59 -4.10
N LEU A 203 2.75 -31.47 -2.87
CA LEU A 203 1.71 -30.49 -2.49
C LEU A 203 2.18 -29.04 -2.58
N ASP A 204 3.49 -28.80 -2.54
CA ASP A 204 4.11 -27.49 -2.64
C ASP A 204 4.30 -27.03 -4.10
N TRP A 205 3.84 -27.80 -5.09
CA TRP A 205 3.91 -27.41 -6.50
C TRP A 205 2.75 -26.52 -6.94
N GLY A 206 1.58 -26.59 -6.30
CA GLY A 206 0.43 -25.78 -6.68
C GLY A 206 -0.88 -26.10 -5.97
N TYR A 207 -1.93 -25.45 -6.44
CA TYR A 207 -3.30 -25.44 -5.94
C TYR A 207 -4.26 -25.93 -7.02
N ASP A 208 -5.34 -26.58 -6.60
CA ASP A 208 -6.48 -26.85 -7.48
C ASP A 208 -7.32 -25.59 -7.77
N ALA A 209 -8.37 -25.73 -8.59
CA ALA A 209 -9.24 -24.63 -8.98
C ALA A 209 -10.01 -23.99 -7.81
N ASP A 210 -10.15 -24.70 -6.68
CA ASP A 210 -10.79 -24.20 -5.46
C ASP A 210 -9.76 -23.56 -4.49
N GLY A 211 -8.48 -23.53 -4.87
CA GLY A 211 -7.39 -22.94 -4.11
C GLY A 211 -6.73 -23.88 -3.08
N ASN A 212 -7.05 -25.17 -3.07
CA ASN A 212 -6.46 -26.11 -2.11
C ASN A 212 -5.13 -26.70 -2.64
N PRO A 213 -4.10 -26.89 -1.79
CA PRO A 213 -2.89 -27.60 -2.21
C PRO A 213 -3.24 -28.99 -2.71
N SER A 214 -2.75 -29.37 -3.90
CA SER A 214 -3.17 -30.61 -4.56
C SER A 214 -1.99 -31.45 -5.03
N ALA A 215 -2.11 -32.77 -4.81
CA ALA A 215 -1.18 -33.76 -5.33
C ALA A 215 -1.62 -34.30 -6.72
N ASP A 216 -2.76 -33.86 -7.23
CA ASP A 216 -3.25 -34.19 -8.57
C ASP A 216 -2.69 -33.18 -9.58
N ALA A 217 -1.85 -33.68 -10.49
CA ALA A 217 -1.24 -32.88 -11.54
C ALA A 217 -2.28 -32.21 -12.45
N LYS A 218 -3.42 -32.85 -12.74
CA LYS A 218 -4.49 -32.22 -13.53
C LYS A 218 -5.11 -31.07 -12.76
N ALA A 219 -5.43 -31.28 -11.49
CA ALA A 219 -6.03 -30.26 -10.65
C ALA A 219 -5.14 -29.01 -10.55
N VAL A 220 -3.82 -29.20 -10.40
CA VAL A 220 -2.86 -28.08 -10.37
C VAL A 220 -2.71 -27.38 -11.73
N LEU A 221 -2.80 -28.11 -12.84
CA LEU A 221 -2.77 -27.51 -14.18
C LEU A 221 -4.02 -26.68 -14.50
N ASP A 222 -5.17 -27.10 -13.99
CA ASP A 222 -6.45 -26.39 -14.11
C ASP A 222 -6.59 -25.24 -13.07
N GLY A 223 -5.84 -25.31 -11.96
CA GLY A 223 -5.74 -24.29 -10.92
C GLY A 223 -4.52 -23.39 -11.09
N ALA A 224 -3.64 -23.35 -10.07
CA ALA A 224 -2.47 -22.48 -10.05
C ALA A 224 -1.20 -23.18 -9.55
N MET A 225 -0.05 -22.80 -10.09
CA MET A 225 1.25 -23.21 -9.60
C MET A 225 1.73 -22.28 -8.47
N ARG A 226 2.63 -22.75 -7.61
CA ARG A 226 3.29 -21.91 -6.58
C ARG A 226 4.58 -21.29 -7.10
N THR A 227 5.08 -20.26 -6.43
CA THR A 227 6.41 -19.67 -6.66
C THR A 227 7.51 -20.42 -5.89
N PHE A 228 8.74 -20.45 -6.42
CA PHE A 228 9.86 -21.01 -5.65
C PHE A 228 10.24 -20.08 -4.49
N GLY A 229 10.75 -20.62 -3.38
CA GLY A 229 11.22 -19.77 -2.28
C GLY A 229 10.15 -18.83 -1.69
N ALA A 230 8.88 -19.23 -1.77
CA ALA A 230 7.72 -18.52 -1.24
C ALA A 230 7.69 -17.05 -1.70
N HIS A 231 7.59 -16.09 -0.77
CA HIS A 231 7.52 -14.65 -1.05
C HIS A 231 8.68 -14.12 -1.89
N LYS A 232 9.87 -14.75 -1.86
CA LYS A 232 11.01 -14.31 -2.66
C LYS A 232 10.80 -14.61 -4.14
N GLY A 233 10.32 -15.79 -4.49
CA GLY A 233 9.95 -16.11 -5.87
C GLY A 233 8.75 -15.30 -6.35
N SER A 234 7.79 -15.03 -5.46
CA SER A 234 6.66 -14.12 -5.74
C SER A 234 7.14 -12.70 -6.10
N ALA A 235 8.06 -12.14 -5.32
CA ALA A 235 8.65 -10.84 -5.62
C ALA A 235 9.44 -10.83 -6.94
N LEU A 236 10.18 -11.90 -7.24
CA LEU A 236 10.88 -12.04 -8.52
C LEU A 236 9.90 -12.20 -9.70
N ALA A 237 8.83 -12.98 -9.54
CA ALA A 237 7.79 -13.15 -10.55
C ALA A 237 7.11 -11.80 -10.88
N ALA A 238 6.78 -11.01 -9.86
CA ALA A 238 6.23 -9.67 -10.02
C ALA A 238 7.23 -8.72 -10.70
N MET A 239 8.53 -8.82 -10.38
CA MET A 239 9.57 -8.04 -11.07
C MET A 239 9.58 -8.38 -12.57
N VAL A 240 9.55 -9.66 -12.95
CA VAL A 240 9.51 -10.08 -14.36
C VAL A 240 8.28 -9.52 -15.09
N GLU A 241 7.09 -9.58 -14.48
CA GLU A 241 5.87 -8.97 -15.04
C GLU A 241 6.11 -7.49 -15.38
N LEU A 242 6.67 -6.73 -14.44
CA LEU A 242 6.84 -5.29 -14.58
C LEU A 242 7.91 -4.92 -15.62
N VAL A 243 9.06 -5.60 -15.60
CA VAL A 243 10.21 -5.21 -16.45
C VAL A 243 10.11 -5.71 -17.89
N ALA A 244 9.40 -6.82 -18.12
CA ALA A 244 9.26 -7.41 -19.44
C ALA A 244 7.81 -7.38 -19.99
N GLY A 245 6.87 -6.83 -19.23
CA GLY A 245 5.54 -6.39 -19.70
C GLY A 245 5.45 -4.87 -19.78
N PRO A 246 4.84 -4.17 -18.80
CA PRO A 246 4.54 -2.74 -18.90
C PRO A 246 5.74 -1.83 -19.17
N LEU A 247 6.93 -2.11 -18.62
CA LEU A 247 8.13 -1.27 -18.83
C LEU A 247 8.51 -1.16 -20.30
N ILE A 248 8.41 -2.27 -21.06
CA ILE A 248 8.75 -2.30 -22.48
C ILE A 248 7.52 -2.07 -23.37
N GLY A 249 6.38 -1.71 -22.76
CA GLY A 249 5.12 -1.49 -23.45
C GLY A 249 4.51 -2.77 -24.02
N ASP A 250 4.61 -3.88 -23.28
CA ASP A 250 4.02 -5.18 -23.63
C ASP A 250 3.11 -5.73 -22.53
N MET A 251 2.54 -6.91 -22.79
CA MET A 251 1.55 -7.58 -21.94
C MET A 251 2.16 -8.17 -20.66
N THR A 252 1.42 -8.04 -19.56
CA THR A 252 1.55 -8.92 -18.39
C THR A 252 1.03 -10.32 -18.70
N SER A 253 1.32 -11.29 -17.84
CA SER A 253 0.89 -12.68 -18.05
C SER A 253 -0.63 -12.87 -18.04
N ALA A 254 -1.37 -12.02 -17.31
CA ALA A 254 -2.82 -12.02 -17.30
C ALA A 254 -3.39 -11.48 -18.63
N GLU A 255 -2.78 -10.43 -19.17
CA GLU A 255 -3.14 -9.87 -20.48
C GLU A 255 -2.79 -10.83 -21.62
N SER A 256 -1.66 -11.54 -21.52
CA SER A 256 -1.28 -12.60 -22.46
C SER A 256 -2.33 -13.73 -22.49
N LEU A 257 -2.76 -14.18 -21.31
CA LEU A 257 -3.79 -15.22 -21.19
C LEU A 257 -5.16 -14.74 -21.71
N ALA A 258 -5.52 -13.48 -21.47
CA ALA A 258 -6.74 -12.89 -22.01
C ALA A 258 -6.69 -12.79 -23.54
N ALA A 259 -5.55 -12.36 -24.11
CA ALA A 259 -5.35 -12.26 -25.55
C ALA A 259 -5.31 -13.61 -26.26
N ASP A 260 -5.01 -14.71 -25.56
CA ASP A 260 -5.12 -16.07 -26.12
C ASP A 260 -6.58 -16.43 -26.46
N GLU A 261 -7.58 -15.82 -25.80
CA GLU A 261 -9.01 -16.08 -26.03
C GLU A 261 -9.39 -17.58 -25.95
N GLY A 262 -8.65 -18.36 -25.16
CA GLY A 262 -8.86 -19.80 -25.00
C GLY A 262 -8.42 -20.64 -26.21
N ARG A 263 -7.62 -20.08 -27.13
CA ARG A 263 -7.03 -20.81 -28.27
C ARG A 263 -6.08 -21.92 -27.82
N GLY A 264 -5.43 -21.77 -26.66
CA GLY A 264 -4.53 -22.76 -26.08
C GLY A 264 -3.18 -22.82 -26.78
N GLY A 265 -2.68 -21.68 -27.28
CA GLY A 265 -1.34 -21.55 -27.85
C GLY A 265 -0.30 -21.07 -26.84
N SER A 266 0.93 -20.89 -27.31
CA SER A 266 2.04 -20.33 -26.52
C SER A 266 1.77 -18.85 -26.16
N PRO A 267 2.31 -18.34 -25.02
CA PRO A 267 2.14 -16.95 -24.62
C PRO A 267 2.62 -15.94 -25.65
N LEU A 268 1.77 -14.95 -25.94
CA LEU A 268 2.10 -13.74 -26.70
C LEU A 268 2.42 -12.61 -25.71
N GLY A 269 3.57 -11.97 -25.85
CA GLY A 269 3.97 -10.88 -24.95
C GLY A 269 5.34 -10.31 -25.29
N GLY A 270 6.10 -9.96 -24.26
CA GLY A 270 7.40 -9.33 -24.37
C GLY A 270 8.55 -10.08 -23.71
N GLU A 271 9.76 -9.65 -24.02
CA GLU A 271 10.98 -10.08 -23.38
C GLU A 271 11.96 -8.91 -23.24
N LEU A 272 12.58 -8.79 -22.07
CA LEU A 272 13.63 -7.82 -21.81
C LEU A 272 14.97 -8.53 -21.63
N ILE A 273 15.97 -8.12 -22.43
CA ILE A 273 17.34 -8.61 -22.34
C ILE A 273 18.26 -7.42 -22.01
N VAL A 274 19.03 -7.53 -20.94
CA VAL A 274 20.02 -6.51 -20.54
C VAL A 274 21.41 -7.09 -20.76
N ALA A 275 22.23 -6.39 -21.53
CA ALA A 275 23.61 -6.75 -21.80
C ALA A 275 24.56 -5.69 -21.23
N ILE A 276 25.54 -6.15 -20.46
CA ILE A 276 26.51 -5.32 -19.75
C ILE A 276 27.89 -5.69 -20.27
N ASP A 277 28.68 -4.70 -20.69
CA ASP A 277 30.08 -4.91 -21.05
C ASP A 277 30.97 -4.79 -19.79
N PRO A 278 31.58 -5.89 -19.31
CA PRO A 278 32.47 -5.84 -18.16
C PRO A 278 33.66 -4.90 -18.37
N ALA A 279 34.13 -4.72 -19.61
CA ALA A 279 35.23 -3.81 -19.91
C ALA A 279 34.85 -2.36 -19.65
N GLY A 280 33.61 -1.97 -19.96
CA GLY A 280 33.07 -0.64 -19.67
C GLY A 280 33.00 -0.31 -18.17
N PHE A 281 32.76 -1.31 -17.32
CA PHE A 281 32.73 -1.15 -15.86
C PHE A 281 34.11 -1.22 -15.21
N LEU A 282 34.96 -2.14 -15.66
CA LEU A 282 36.18 -2.53 -14.96
C LEU A 282 37.44 -1.88 -15.53
N GLY A 283 37.39 -1.38 -16.77
CA GLY A 283 38.55 -0.81 -17.47
C GLY A 283 39.77 -1.73 -17.40
N THR A 284 40.89 -1.19 -16.93
CA THR A 284 42.16 -1.94 -16.79
C THR A 284 42.12 -3.05 -15.74
N GLY A 285 41.10 -3.11 -14.89
CA GLY A 285 40.91 -4.14 -13.86
C GLY A 285 40.22 -5.42 -14.35
N LEU A 286 39.76 -5.46 -15.61
CA LEU A 286 38.93 -6.53 -16.16
C LEU A 286 39.48 -7.94 -15.87
N ASP A 287 40.71 -8.23 -16.31
CA ASP A 287 41.31 -9.57 -16.19
C ASP A 287 41.43 -10.02 -14.73
N ALA A 288 41.78 -9.10 -13.83
CA ALA A 288 41.93 -9.39 -12.42
C ALA A 288 40.57 -9.77 -11.79
N HIS A 289 39.49 -9.12 -12.19
CA HIS A 289 38.15 -9.40 -11.66
C HIS A 289 37.53 -10.65 -12.28
N LEU A 290 37.74 -10.92 -13.57
CA LEU A 290 37.37 -12.20 -14.18
C LEU A 290 38.11 -13.37 -13.53
N SER A 291 39.40 -13.20 -13.21
CA SER A 291 40.17 -14.21 -12.47
C SER A 291 39.62 -14.48 -11.06
N ARG A 292 39.07 -13.46 -10.38
CA ARG A 292 38.39 -13.63 -9.08
C ARG A 292 37.09 -14.42 -9.22
N ALA A 293 36.32 -14.18 -10.27
CA ALA A 293 35.12 -14.98 -10.56
C ALA A 293 35.48 -16.46 -10.81
N GLU A 294 36.56 -16.72 -11.57
CA GLU A 294 37.07 -18.09 -11.76
C GLU A 294 37.50 -18.75 -10.45
N ALA A 295 38.12 -18.01 -9.52
CA ALA A 295 38.47 -18.54 -8.21
C ALA A 295 37.23 -18.96 -7.39
N MET A 296 36.14 -18.18 -7.48
CA MET A 296 34.86 -18.54 -6.87
C MET A 296 34.26 -19.80 -7.51
N PHE A 297 34.27 -19.90 -8.84
CA PHE A 297 33.79 -21.09 -9.55
C PHE A 297 34.60 -22.34 -9.17
N ALA A 298 35.93 -22.23 -9.11
CA ALA A 298 36.81 -23.30 -8.68
C ALA A 298 36.56 -23.72 -7.22
N ALA A 299 36.20 -22.78 -6.34
CA ALA A 299 35.84 -23.09 -4.96
C ALA A 299 34.53 -23.90 -4.87
N ILE A 300 33.53 -23.58 -5.71
CA ILE A 300 32.27 -24.34 -5.79
C ILE A 300 32.54 -25.76 -6.27
N GLU A 301 33.30 -25.91 -7.35
CA GLU A 301 33.61 -27.23 -7.92
C GLU A 301 34.55 -28.05 -7.03
N GLY A 302 35.50 -27.40 -6.34
CA GLY A 302 36.49 -28.03 -5.48
C GLY A 302 35.90 -28.78 -4.27
N GLN A 303 34.67 -28.45 -3.87
CA GLN A 303 33.91 -29.17 -2.84
C GLN A 303 32.90 -30.18 -3.42
N GLY A 304 32.93 -30.43 -4.73
CA GLY A 304 32.05 -31.40 -5.41
C GLY A 304 30.67 -30.87 -5.78
N ALA A 305 30.39 -29.57 -5.58
CA ALA A 305 29.17 -28.95 -6.05
C ALA A 305 29.25 -28.66 -7.57
N ARG A 306 28.09 -28.54 -8.22
CA ARG A 306 28.00 -28.29 -9.67
C ARG A 306 27.71 -26.82 -9.93
N LEU A 307 28.36 -26.26 -10.95
CA LEU A 307 27.95 -24.95 -11.47
C LEU A 307 26.65 -25.11 -12.29
N PRO A 308 25.73 -24.12 -12.23
CA PRO A 308 24.68 -23.97 -13.21
C PRO A 308 25.23 -24.07 -14.65
N GLY A 309 24.54 -24.84 -15.49
CA GLY A 309 24.96 -25.11 -16.87
C GLY A 309 25.87 -26.34 -17.06
N SER A 310 26.60 -26.82 -16.04
CA SER A 310 27.56 -27.93 -16.21
C SER A 310 26.91 -29.21 -16.79
N ARG A 311 25.66 -29.53 -16.40
CA ARG A 311 24.93 -30.68 -16.96
C ARG A 311 24.71 -30.54 -18.47
N ARG A 312 24.34 -29.35 -18.94
CA ARG A 312 24.10 -29.05 -20.36
C ARG A 312 25.40 -29.18 -21.16
N LEU A 313 26.49 -28.64 -20.65
CA LEU A 313 27.80 -28.70 -21.31
C LEU A 313 28.33 -30.13 -21.44
N VAL A 314 28.13 -30.98 -20.41
CA VAL A 314 28.46 -32.41 -20.50
C VAL A 314 27.61 -33.12 -21.55
N ALA A 315 26.30 -32.83 -21.59
CA ALA A 315 25.42 -33.40 -22.61
C ALA A 315 25.79 -32.92 -24.02
N ARG A 316 26.13 -31.63 -24.19
CA ARG A 316 26.59 -31.04 -25.44
C ARG A 316 27.80 -31.75 -26.00
N ALA A 317 28.86 -31.89 -25.20
CA ALA A 317 30.08 -32.57 -25.61
C ALA A 317 29.83 -34.02 -26.03
N ARG A 318 28.90 -34.72 -25.36
CA ARG A 318 28.47 -36.07 -25.75
C ARG A 318 27.72 -36.04 -27.08
N SER A 319 26.71 -35.20 -27.21
CA SER A 319 25.85 -35.10 -28.41
C SER A 319 26.62 -34.67 -29.66
N GLU A 320 27.66 -33.84 -29.52
CA GLU A 320 28.55 -33.44 -30.62
C GLU A 320 29.38 -34.60 -31.17
N VAL A 321 29.68 -35.61 -30.34
CA VAL A 321 30.45 -36.79 -30.74
C VAL A 321 29.52 -37.94 -31.17
N GLU A 322 28.46 -38.19 -30.40
CA GLU A 322 27.60 -39.37 -30.53
C GLU A 322 26.35 -39.13 -31.38
N GLY A 323 26.04 -37.87 -31.71
CA GLY A 323 24.74 -37.48 -32.26
C GLY A 323 23.64 -37.43 -31.20
N LEU A 324 22.42 -37.12 -31.64
CA LEU A 324 21.22 -37.08 -30.81
C LEU A 324 20.56 -38.45 -30.76
N ARG A 325 19.95 -38.77 -29.61
CA ARG A 325 19.07 -39.93 -29.45
C ARG A 325 17.73 -39.46 -28.92
N ILE A 326 16.70 -39.59 -29.75
CA ILE A 326 15.32 -39.27 -29.35
C ILE A 326 14.47 -40.53 -29.27
N PRO A 327 13.51 -40.63 -28.34
CA PRO A 327 12.61 -41.78 -28.29
C PRO A 327 11.88 -41.98 -29.62
N ALA A 328 11.77 -43.22 -30.11
CA ALA A 328 11.08 -43.49 -31.38
C ALA A 328 9.64 -42.96 -31.43
N LYS A 329 8.94 -42.93 -30.28
CA LYS A 329 7.61 -42.33 -30.21
C LYS A 329 7.63 -40.84 -30.48
N LEU A 330 8.59 -40.10 -29.92
CA LEU A 330 8.73 -38.67 -30.19
C LEU A 330 9.05 -38.41 -31.67
N HIS A 331 9.95 -39.21 -32.25
CA HIS A 331 10.24 -39.11 -33.69
C HIS A 331 8.97 -39.35 -34.53
N GLN A 332 8.18 -40.38 -34.20
CA GLN A 332 6.88 -40.63 -34.87
C GLN A 332 5.92 -39.45 -34.74
N ASP A 333 5.77 -38.88 -33.54
CA ASP A 333 4.91 -37.73 -33.31
C ASP A 333 5.34 -36.50 -34.15
N ILE A 334 6.65 -36.29 -34.32
CA ILE A 334 7.20 -35.22 -35.17
C ILE A 334 6.86 -35.47 -36.65
N ILE A 335 6.99 -36.71 -37.12
CA ILE A 335 6.63 -37.07 -38.50
C ILE A 335 5.12 -36.92 -38.75
N GLU A 336 4.27 -37.31 -37.79
CA GLU A 336 2.82 -37.11 -37.89
C GLU A 336 2.45 -35.61 -37.97
N VAL A 337 3.13 -34.76 -37.20
CA VAL A 337 2.96 -33.30 -37.27
C VAL A 337 3.45 -32.72 -38.61
N LEU A 338 4.53 -33.25 -39.17
CA LEU A 338 5.01 -32.88 -40.50
C LEU A 338 4.00 -33.25 -41.59
N GLU A 339 3.46 -34.46 -41.56
CA GLU A 339 2.44 -34.91 -42.52
C GLU A 339 1.19 -34.04 -42.47
N ARG A 340 0.71 -33.71 -41.26
CA ARG A 340 -0.42 -32.80 -41.05
C ARG A 340 -0.16 -31.40 -41.61
N GLY A 341 1.00 -30.81 -41.32
CA GLY A 341 1.37 -29.49 -41.85
C GLY A 341 1.38 -29.47 -43.38
N ASN A 342 1.98 -30.50 -44.00
CA ASN A 342 1.98 -30.66 -45.46
C ASN A 342 0.58 -30.72 -46.07
N ASP A 343 -0.38 -31.35 -45.40
CA ASP A 343 -1.77 -31.42 -45.86
C ASP A 343 -2.54 -30.10 -45.70
N VAL A 344 -2.26 -29.35 -44.63
CA VAL A 344 -2.76 -27.97 -44.45
C VAL A 344 -2.25 -27.08 -45.59
N ASN A 345 -0.94 -27.10 -45.87
CA ASN A 345 -0.33 -26.31 -46.95
C ASN A 345 -0.88 -26.69 -48.34
N LYS A 346 -1.10 -27.99 -48.62
CA LYS A 346 -1.75 -28.43 -49.88
C LYS A 346 -3.20 -27.96 -50.00
N THR A 347 -3.94 -27.87 -48.88
CA THR A 347 -5.33 -27.41 -48.85
C THR A 347 -5.44 -25.90 -49.06
N VAL A 348 -4.54 -25.12 -48.45
CA VAL A 348 -4.43 -23.66 -48.67
C VAL A 348 -3.99 -23.34 -50.10
N ALA A 349 -3.02 -24.08 -50.65
CA ALA A 349 -2.61 -23.94 -52.06
C ALA A 349 -3.75 -24.30 -53.04
N ARG A 350 -4.58 -25.30 -52.73
CA ARG A 350 -5.79 -25.63 -53.51
C ARG A 350 -6.89 -24.58 -53.37
N ALA A 351 -7.08 -23.99 -52.19
CA ALA A 351 -8.07 -22.94 -51.95
C ALA A 351 -7.69 -21.61 -52.64
N MET A 352 -6.40 -21.25 -52.67
CA MET A 352 -5.91 -20.09 -53.42
C MET A 352 -5.97 -20.29 -54.94
N LEU A 353 -5.92 -21.54 -55.44
CA LEU A 353 -6.20 -21.85 -56.86
C LEU A 353 -7.70 -21.87 -57.22
N LEU A 354 -8.60 -21.88 -56.24
CA LEU A 354 -10.07 -21.95 -56.44
C LEU A 354 -10.83 -20.68 -56.03
N ALA A 355 -10.21 -19.74 -55.31
CA ALA A 355 -10.77 -18.42 -54.97
C ALA A 355 -10.68 -17.40 -56.12
N GLY A 356 -10.86 -17.88 -57.35
CA GLY A 356 -11.13 -17.10 -58.55
C GLY A 356 -12.56 -17.33 -59.06
N ALA A 357 -13.54 -17.58 -58.20
CA ALA A 357 -14.96 -17.58 -58.59
C ALA A 357 -15.92 -17.53 -57.39
N ALA A 358 -16.96 -16.71 -57.55
CA ALA A 358 -18.30 -16.81 -56.98
C ALA A 358 -18.57 -16.26 -55.56
N LEU A 359 -19.30 -15.15 -55.59
CA LEU A 359 -20.16 -14.57 -54.57
C LEU A 359 -21.22 -15.54 -54.00
N ALA A 360 -21.64 -15.21 -52.76
CA ALA A 360 -23.01 -15.14 -52.24
C ALA A 360 -23.41 -16.14 -51.13
N GLY A 361 -23.85 -15.56 -50.00
CA GLY A 361 -24.98 -16.05 -49.21
C GLY A 361 -24.65 -16.69 -47.87
N THR A 362 -24.81 -15.93 -46.77
CA THR A 362 -24.97 -16.47 -45.42
C THR A 362 -26.28 -15.97 -44.80
N PRO A 363 -27.07 -16.83 -44.14
CA PRO A 363 -28.09 -16.41 -43.20
C PRO A 363 -27.54 -16.46 -41.76
N THR A 364 -27.97 -15.50 -40.96
CA THR A 364 -27.69 -15.37 -39.53
C THR A 364 -28.64 -16.23 -38.70
N VAL A 365 -28.12 -16.86 -37.64
CA VAL A 365 -28.91 -17.45 -36.56
C VAL A 365 -28.57 -16.72 -35.27
N THR A 366 -29.55 -15.98 -34.74
CA THR A 366 -29.49 -15.32 -33.42
C THR A 366 -29.88 -16.30 -32.32
N ALA A 367 -29.03 -16.46 -31.30
CA ALA A 367 -29.39 -17.06 -30.03
C ALA A 367 -29.39 -15.96 -28.95
N ALA A 368 -30.51 -15.84 -28.23
CA ALA A 368 -30.73 -14.83 -27.21
C ALA A 368 -30.93 -15.47 -25.82
N ALA A 369 -30.16 -15.01 -24.83
CA ALA A 369 -30.48 -14.99 -23.39
C ALA A 369 -29.46 -14.08 -22.65
N PRO A 370 -29.77 -13.46 -21.49
CA PRO A 370 -31.01 -12.79 -21.07
C PRO A 370 -30.75 -11.28 -20.83
N ALA A 371 -31.53 -10.41 -21.48
CA ALA A 371 -31.35 -8.95 -21.42
C ALA A 371 -31.59 -8.31 -20.03
N ALA A 372 -32.15 -9.04 -19.07
CA ALA A 372 -32.49 -8.53 -17.74
C ALA A 372 -31.26 -8.38 -16.83
N GLN A 373 -30.35 -9.37 -16.83
CA GLN A 373 -29.13 -9.34 -16.02
C GLN A 373 -28.15 -8.29 -16.55
N VAL A 374 -28.07 -8.15 -17.87
CA VAL A 374 -27.31 -7.09 -18.54
C VAL A 374 -27.90 -5.71 -18.25
N ALA A 375 -29.22 -5.57 -18.19
CA ALA A 375 -29.88 -4.30 -17.87
C ALA A 375 -29.77 -3.91 -16.38
N GLU A 376 -29.72 -4.88 -15.47
CA GLU A 376 -29.50 -4.66 -14.03
C GLU A 376 -28.05 -4.27 -13.76
N GLN A 377 -27.09 -5.00 -14.34
CA GLN A 377 -25.67 -4.67 -14.30
C GLN A 377 -25.35 -3.33 -15.00
N ALA A 378 -26.05 -2.98 -16.08
CA ALA A 378 -25.96 -1.67 -16.73
C ALA A 378 -26.55 -0.51 -15.89
N ARG A 379 -27.50 -0.80 -14.98
CA ARG A 379 -28.08 0.20 -14.07
C ARG A 379 -27.20 0.42 -12.84
N GLU A 380 -26.62 -0.63 -12.29
CA GLU A 380 -25.66 -0.53 -11.18
C GLU A 380 -24.41 0.24 -11.61
N THR A 381 -23.84 -0.11 -12.76
CA THR A 381 -22.72 0.63 -13.36
C THR A 381 -23.05 2.10 -13.68
N GLY A 382 -24.33 2.46 -13.86
CA GLY A 382 -24.75 3.86 -14.06
C GLY A 382 -24.74 4.68 -12.77
N ALA A 383 -25.21 4.11 -11.65
CA ALA A 383 -25.20 4.78 -10.35
C ALA A 383 -23.77 4.91 -9.79
N ASP A 384 -22.97 3.86 -9.95
CA ASP A 384 -21.56 3.85 -9.58
C ASP A 384 -20.78 4.94 -10.33
N LYS A 385 -20.88 4.98 -11.67
CA LYS A 385 -20.24 6.03 -12.48
C LYS A 385 -20.66 7.44 -12.09
N ALA A 386 -21.92 7.66 -11.74
CA ALA A 386 -22.40 8.97 -11.31
C ALA A 386 -21.81 9.40 -9.96
N PHE A 387 -21.70 8.46 -9.03
CA PHE A 387 -21.06 8.67 -7.75
C PHE A 387 -19.55 8.90 -7.89
N GLU A 388 -18.88 8.06 -8.68
CA GLU A 388 -17.45 8.15 -8.98
C GLU A 388 -17.08 9.48 -9.62
N ALA A 389 -17.84 9.92 -10.62
CA ALA A 389 -17.64 11.23 -11.23
C ALA A 389 -17.83 12.38 -10.22
N THR A 390 -18.77 12.25 -9.29
CA THR A 390 -19.05 13.28 -8.27
C THR A 390 -17.88 13.37 -7.28
N TYR A 391 -17.49 12.25 -6.66
CA TYR A 391 -16.42 12.29 -5.66
C TYR A 391 -15.07 12.61 -6.29
N THR A 392 -14.79 12.17 -7.52
CA THR A 392 -13.51 12.44 -8.19
C THR A 392 -13.35 13.94 -8.42
N ALA A 393 -14.35 14.58 -9.03
CA ALA A 393 -14.30 16.00 -9.34
C ALA A 393 -14.24 16.88 -8.08
N GLU A 394 -15.04 16.58 -7.05
CA GLU A 394 -15.03 17.34 -5.81
C GLU A 394 -13.74 17.10 -5.02
N TYR A 395 -13.24 15.86 -4.93
CA TYR A 395 -12.05 15.57 -4.13
C TYR A 395 -10.81 16.25 -4.73
N GLU A 396 -10.64 16.20 -6.05
CA GLU A 396 -9.59 16.94 -6.75
C GLU A 396 -9.67 18.45 -6.53
N TRP A 397 -10.90 19.00 -6.45
CA TRP A 397 -11.10 20.41 -6.11
C TRP A 397 -10.78 20.68 -4.63
N ARG A 398 -11.24 19.82 -3.72
CA ARG A 398 -11.07 19.92 -2.25
C ARG A 398 -9.61 19.92 -1.85
N GLN A 399 -8.78 19.08 -2.47
CA GLN A 399 -7.34 19.04 -2.21
C GLN A 399 -6.63 20.38 -2.47
N LYS A 400 -7.22 21.26 -3.29
CA LYS A 400 -6.70 22.61 -3.56
C LYS A 400 -7.19 23.66 -2.54
N GLN A 401 -8.08 23.27 -1.63
CA GLN A 401 -8.70 24.15 -0.64
C GLN A 401 -8.16 23.96 0.78
N VAL A 402 -7.38 22.89 1.02
CA VAL A 402 -6.90 22.52 2.35
C VAL A 402 -5.50 23.11 2.57
N GLY A 403 -5.33 23.83 3.69
CA GLY A 403 -4.02 24.29 4.15
C GLY A 403 -3.28 23.20 4.93
N PRO A 404 -1.97 23.37 5.18
CA PRO A 404 -1.20 22.44 5.98
C PRO A 404 -1.75 22.31 7.42
N CYS A 405 -1.82 21.06 7.91
CA CYS A 405 -2.13 20.70 9.30
C CYS A 405 -1.24 19.55 9.80
N GLU A 406 -1.47 19.08 11.02
CA GLU A 406 -0.75 17.94 11.61
C GLU A 406 -0.81 16.67 10.74
N ASP A 407 -1.99 16.37 10.19
CA ASP A 407 -2.27 15.17 9.38
C ASP A 407 -1.83 15.29 7.91
N THR A 408 -1.44 16.48 7.45
CA THR A 408 -0.99 16.65 6.06
C THR A 408 0.33 15.89 5.84
N PRO A 409 0.45 15.01 4.84
CA PRO A 409 1.69 14.29 4.58
C PRO A 409 2.84 15.26 4.36
N LYS A 410 3.93 15.11 5.12
CA LYS A 410 5.03 16.09 5.15
C LYS A 410 5.85 16.18 3.86
N ASN A 411 5.56 15.33 2.87
CA ASN A 411 6.11 15.36 1.51
C ASN A 411 5.17 16.04 0.49
N SER A 412 4.01 16.55 0.91
CA SER A 412 3.06 17.24 0.04
C SER A 412 3.54 18.67 -0.28
N LYS A 413 3.20 19.17 -1.46
CA LYS A 413 3.39 20.58 -1.79
C LYS A 413 2.55 21.45 -0.86
N ILE A 414 3.17 22.45 -0.24
CA ILE A 414 2.48 23.37 0.67
C ILE A 414 1.77 24.45 -0.15
N VAL A 415 0.46 24.60 0.05
CA VAL A 415 -0.33 25.70 -0.53
C VAL A 415 -1.20 26.29 0.58
N LEU A 416 -1.13 27.62 0.77
CA LEU A 416 -2.00 28.32 1.72
C LEU A 416 -3.28 28.76 0.99
N PRO A 417 -4.47 28.28 1.37
CA PRO A 417 -5.70 28.56 0.64
C PRO A 417 -6.12 30.04 0.72
N ASP A 418 -6.97 30.46 -0.21
CA ASP A 418 -7.68 31.75 -0.09
C ASP A 418 -8.80 31.63 0.96
N LEU A 419 -8.72 32.41 2.03
CA LEU A 419 -9.69 32.43 3.12
C LEU A 419 -10.61 33.66 3.07
N SER A 420 -10.62 34.38 1.94
CA SER A 420 -11.53 35.50 1.71
C SER A 420 -13.00 35.08 1.80
N SER A 421 -13.88 36.03 2.10
CA SER A 421 -15.33 35.80 2.13
C SER A 421 -15.88 35.25 0.81
N LYS A 422 -15.29 35.66 -0.32
CA LYS A 422 -15.61 35.11 -1.65
C LYS A 422 -15.27 33.63 -1.72
N ALA A 423 -14.06 33.24 -1.32
CA ALA A 423 -13.65 31.84 -1.34
C ALA A 423 -14.51 30.97 -0.41
N GLN A 424 -14.92 31.48 0.76
CA GLN A 424 -15.85 30.76 1.64
C GLN A 424 -17.23 30.56 1.00
N ALA A 425 -17.77 31.58 0.32
CA ALA A 425 -19.02 31.46 -0.43
C ALA A 425 -18.93 30.44 -1.58
N GLU A 426 -17.80 30.39 -2.29
CA GLU A 426 -17.53 29.41 -3.33
C GLU A 426 -17.45 27.98 -2.77
N ARG A 427 -16.84 27.80 -1.59
CA ARG A 427 -16.81 26.49 -0.91
C ARG A 427 -18.19 26.02 -0.51
N LEU A 428 -19.00 26.90 0.08
CA LEU A 428 -20.38 26.60 0.44
C LEU A 428 -21.19 26.16 -0.80
N ALA A 429 -21.14 26.95 -1.88
CA ALA A 429 -21.86 26.63 -3.12
C ALA A 429 -21.39 25.30 -3.75
N CYS A 430 -20.10 24.99 -3.68
CA CYS A 430 -19.54 23.72 -4.14
C CYS A 430 -20.14 22.54 -3.36
N TRP A 431 -20.08 22.58 -2.03
CA TRP A 431 -20.58 21.48 -1.21
C TRP A 431 -22.10 21.35 -1.21
N GLU A 432 -22.86 22.44 -1.36
CA GLU A 432 -24.31 22.36 -1.59
C GLU A 432 -24.66 21.69 -2.92
N LYS A 433 -23.88 21.98 -3.97
CA LYS A 433 -24.03 21.31 -5.27
C LYS A 433 -23.75 19.81 -5.14
N VAL A 434 -22.68 19.44 -4.43
CA VAL A 434 -22.28 18.05 -4.21
C VAL A 434 -23.31 17.32 -3.35
N GLU A 435 -23.80 17.92 -2.26
CA GLU A 435 -24.89 17.38 -1.44
C GLU A 435 -26.13 17.06 -2.30
N LYS A 436 -26.50 17.97 -3.21
CA LYS A 436 -27.61 17.75 -4.15
C LYS A 436 -27.34 16.61 -5.14
N GLN A 437 -26.11 16.48 -5.65
CA GLN A 437 -25.71 15.39 -6.54
C GLN A 437 -25.78 14.04 -5.81
N LEU A 438 -25.26 13.96 -4.59
CA LEU A 438 -25.33 12.77 -3.74
C LEU A 438 -26.77 12.40 -3.41
N GLY A 439 -27.64 13.38 -3.13
CA GLY A 439 -29.07 13.15 -2.88
C GLY A 439 -29.85 12.61 -4.07
N ALA A 440 -29.33 12.76 -5.29
CA ALA A 440 -29.95 12.21 -6.51
C ALA A 440 -29.53 10.75 -6.79
N ILE A 441 -28.51 10.24 -6.09
CA ILE A 441 -27.99 8.89 -6.30
C ILE A 441 -28.83 7.87 -5.52
N ARG A 442 -29.29 6.83 -6.23
CA ARG A 442 -30.05 5.71 -5.67
C ARG A 442 -29.10 4.71 -5.03
N GLN A 443 -29.00 4.73 -3.70
CA GLN A 443 -28.08 3.86 -2.94
C GLN A 443 -28.35 2.36 -3.11
N ASP A 444 -29.61 1.99 -3.37
CA ASP A 444 -30.02 0.61 -3.66
C ASP A 444 -29.51 0.09 -5.02
N ARG A 445 -28.97 0.98 -5.86
CA ARG A 445 -28.34 0.66 -7.15
C ARG A 445 -26.83 0.81 -7.14
N LEU A 446 -26.22 1.11 -6.00
CA LEU A 446 -24.77 1.13 -5.88
C LEU A 446 -24.25 -0.30 -5.66
N SER A 447 -23.06 -0.59 -6.20
CA SER A 447 -22.34 -1.81 -5.83
C SER A 447 -22.10 -1.89 -4.32
N SER A 448 -21.80 -3.07 -3.79
CA SER A 448 -21.49 -3.26 -2.37
C SER A 448 -20.36 -2.35 -1.90
N GLU A 449 -19.31 -2.24 -2.71
CA GLU A 449 -18.18 -1.35 -2.46
C GLU A 449 -18.61 0.13 -2.48
N ASN A 450 -19.33 0.55 -3.52
CA ASN A 450 -19.74 1.94 -3.63
C ASN A 450 -20.80 2.36 -2.59
N ARG A 451 -21.54 1.42 -1.98
CA ARG A 451 -22.37 1.73 -0.80
C ARG A 451 -21.53 2.16 0.40
N VAL A 452 -20.40 1.49 0.63
CA VAL A 452 -19.46 1.85 1.70
C VAL A 452 -18.79 3.18 1.37
N ASN A 453 -18.27 3.32 0.13
CA ASN A 453 -17.66 4.56 -0.34
C ASN A 453 -18.63 5.75 -0.22
N PHE A 454 -19.90 5.56 -0.60
CA PHE A 454 -20.94 6.57 -0.50
C PHE A 454 -21.21 6.98 0.95
N ALA A 455 -21.33 6.02 1.88
CA ALA A 455 -21.57 6.32 3.29
C ALA A 455 -20.44 7.17 3.90
N VAL A 456 -19.18 6.83 3.61
CA VAL A 456 -18.01 7.60 4.04
C VAL A 456 -18.01 8.99 3.42
N TYR A 457 -18.14 9.06 2.09
CA TYR A 457 -18.06 10.31 1.35
C TYR A 457 -19.19 11.28 1.71
N LYS A 458 -20.42 10.79 1.84
CA LYS A 458 -21.58 11.58 2.27
C LYS A 458 -21.36 12.16 3.67
N GLY A 459 -20.84 11.37 4.61
CA GLY A 459 -20.50 11.85 5.95
C GLY A 459 -19.45 12.97 5.94
N GLN A 460 -18.40 12.83 5.12
CA GLN A 460 -17.40 13.89 4.94
C GLN A 460 -18.02 15.18 4.38
N VAL A 461 -18.80 15.08 3.30
CA VAL A 461 -19.46 16.25 2.68
C VAL A 461 -20.43 16.92 3.64
N ASP A 462 -21.18 16.15 4.43
CA ASP A 462 -22.12 16.68 5.42
C ASP A 462 -21.39 17.45 6.53
N ALA A 463 -20.26 16.94 7.01
CA ALA A 463 -19.43 17.62 8.01
C ALA A 463 -18.83 18.92 7.44
N LEU A 464 -18.26 18.87 6.23
CA LEU A 464 -17.68 20.04 5.55
C LEU A 464 -18.74 21.11 5.28
N LEU A 465 -19.93 20.71 4.84
CA LEU A 465 -21.04 21.61 4.59
C LEU A 465 -21.60 22.21 5.88
N ALA A 466 -21.74 21.42 6.95
CA ALA A 466 -22.13 21.93 8.26
C ALA A 466 -21.11 22.95 8.80
N SER A 467 -19.82 22.63 8.71
CA SER A 467 -18.72 23.54 9.08
C SER A 467 -18.81 24.87 8.34
N GLN A 468 -19.12 24.86 7.04
CA GLN A 468 -19.34 26.09 6.28
C GLN A 468 -20.61 26.85 6.66
N ARG A 469 -21.73 26.14 6.87
CA ARG A 469 -23.00 26.75 7.27
C ARG A 469 -22.89 27.46 8.63
N TYR A 470 -22.18 26.86 9.58
CA TYR A 470 -21.92 27.44 10.91
C TYR A 470 -20.70 28.38 10.96
N ARG A 471 -19.96 28.47 9.84
CA ARG A 471 -18.83 29.36 9.63
C ARG A 471 -17.69 29.12 10.62
N ASP A 472 -17.29 27.87 10.77
CA ASP A 472 -16.21 27.47 11.69
C ASP A 472 -14.89 28.16 11.38
N PHE A 473 -14.67 28.56 10.12
CA PHE A 473 -13.49 29.31 9.67
C PHE A 473 -13.32 30.66 10.39
N GLU A 474 -14.37 31.19 11.03
CA GLU A 474 -14.30 32.40 11.86
C GLU A 474 -13.70 32.13 13.26
N LYS A 475 -13.47 30.87 13.62
CA LYS A 475 -12.77 30.43 14.84
C LYS A 475 -11.72 29.35 14.48
N PRO A 476 -10.62 29.73 13.79
CA PRO A 476 -9.69 28.82 13.11
C PRO A 476 -8.64 28.19 14.05
N PHE A 477 -8.89 28.16 15.36
CA PHE A 477 -8.01 27.54 16.35
C PHE A 477 -8.80 27.11 17.59
N ASN A 478 -8.20 26.24 18.40
CA ASN A 478 -8.72 25.78 19.68
C ASN A 478 -7.56 25.60 20.70
N ALA A 479 -7.78 24.89 21.81
CA ALA A 479 -6.76 24.64 22.83
C ALA A 479 -5.81 23.48 22.49
N ASP A 480 -5.92 22.87 21.31
CA ASP A 480 -5.03 21.82 20.83
C ASP A 480 -4.30 22.27 19.55
N THR A 481 -5.05 22.80 18.58
CA THR A 481 -4.52 23.16 17.25
C THR A 481 -4.69 24.64 16.92
N SER A 482 -3.81 25.13 16.05
CA SER A 482 -3.83 26.51 15.59
C SER A 482 -3.12 26.66 14.24
N PHE A 483 -3.62 27.54 13.38
CA PHE A 483 -3.04 27.76 12.05
C PHE A 483 -1.59 28.27 12.08
N TRP A 484 -1.14 28.92 13.16
CA TRP A 484 0.27 29.31 13.32
C TRP A 484 1.13 28.16 13.84
N GLY A 485 0.58 27.32 14.72
CA GLY A 485 1.22 26.11 15.20
C GLY A 485 1.46 25.12 14.05
N ASP A 486 0.45 24.93 13.20
CA ASP A 486 0.56 24.07 12.01
C ASP A 486 1.72 24.50 11.10
N LEU A 487 1.86 25.80 10.81
CA LEU A 487 2.96 26.31 10.01
C LEU A 487 4.31 26.22 10.74
N GLY A 488 4.33 26.39 12.06
CA GLY A 488 5.51 26.18 12.90
C GLY A 488 5.99 24.73 12.90
N ASP A 489 5.07 23.77 12.89
CA ASP A 489 5.36 22.34 12.77
C ASP A 489 5.95 22.01 11.39
N TRP A 490 5.38 22.59 10.33
CA TRP A 490 5.92 22.46 8.99
C TRP A 490 7.34 23.02 8.84
N ALA A 491 7.66 24.08 9.60
CA ALA A 491 9.01 24.63 9.66
C ALA A 491 10.05 23.69 10.31
N ARG A 492 9.64 22.56 10.92
CA ARG A 492 10.57 21.55 11.45
C ARG A 492 10.93 20.47 10.43
N ASN A 493 10.31 20.46 9.25
CA ASN A 493 10.55 19.44 8.22
C ASN A 493 11.86 19.68 7.47
N PRO A 494 12.75 18.67 7.33
CA PRO A 494 13.93 18.79 6.49
C PRO A 494 13.59 19.00 5.02
N LEU A 495 14.30 19.92 4.35
CA LEU A 495 14.19 20.13 2.90
C LEU A 495 15.01 19.06 2.16
N LYS A 496 14.35 18.25 1.33
CA LYS A 496 14.99 17.10 0.65
C LYS A 496 15.76 17.46 -0.62
N ASP A 497 15.31 18.51 -1.31
CA ASP A 497 15.86 18.95 -2.58
C ASP A 497 15.51 20.44 -2.83
N LYS A 498 15.89 20.95 -4.00
CA LYS A 498 15.62 22.34 -4.39
C LYS A 498 14.11 22.61 -4.54
N ALA A 499 13.32 21.65 -5.05
CA ALA A 499 11.90 21.85 -5.26
C ALA A 499 11.16 22.03 -3.92
N ALA A 500 11.49 21.20 -2.93
CA ALA A 500 10.99 21.35 -1.57
C ALA A 500 11.37 22.71 -0.96
N ALA A 501 12.59 23.19 -1.22
CA ALA A 501 13.02 24.52 -0.77
C ALA A 501 12.23 25.64 -1.45
N ASP A 502 11.98 25.54 -2.76
CA ASP A 502 11.20 26.52 -3.51
C ASP A 502 9.74 26.58 -3.04
N ASP A 503 9.11 25.41 -2.80
CA ASP A 503 7.74 25.30 -2.26
C ASP A 503 7.66 25.90 -0.84
N TYR A 504 8.67 25.65 0.00
CA TYR A 504 8.73 26.24 1.34
C TYR A 504 8.88 27.77 1.29
N LEU A 505 9.71 28.30 0.38
CA LEU A 505 9.81 29.76 0.18
C LEU A 505 8.48 30.37 -0.28
N GLU A 506 7.69 29.67 -1.09
CA GLU A 506 6.35 30.12 -1.48
C GLU A 506 5.39 30.19 -0.28
N MET A 507 5.42 29.19 0.61
CA MET A 507 4.68 29.27 1.87
C MET A 507 5.07 30.52 2.67
N LEU A 508 6.37 30.81 2.81
CA LEU A 508 6.83 32.01 3.52
C LEU A 508 6.34 33.32 2.88
N ARG A 509 6.23 33.38 1.55
CA ARG A 509 5.68 34.54 0.81
C ARG A 509 4.20 34.75 1.09
N GLU A 510 3.43 33.67 1.22
CA GLU A 510 1.97 33.71 1.36
C GLU A 510 1.48 33.93 2.80
N ILE A 511 2.33 33.70 3.81
CA ILE A 511 2.00 33.88 5.24
C ILE A 511 1.32 35.23 5.54
N PRO A 512 1.80 36.40 5.06
CA PRO A 512 1.15 37.68 5.33
C PRO A 512 -0.30 37.74 4.85
N ARG A 513 -0.59 37.33 3.60
CA ARG A 513 -1.96 37.27 3.07
C ARG A 513 -2.82 36.32 3.89
N TYR A 514 -2.30 35.12 4.15
CA TYR A 514 -3.01 34.09 4.89
C TYR A 514 -3.39 34.55 6.31
N TYR A 515 -2.45 35.18 7.04
CA TYR A 515 -2.72 35.71 8.38
C TYR A 515 -3.70 36.87 8.38
N ASP A 516 -3.63 37.75 7.38
CA ASP A 516 -4.57 38.86 7.25
C ASP A 516 -6.00 38.36 7.09
N GLN A 517 -6.22 37.35 6.23
CA GLN A 517 -7.53 36.74 6.05
C GLN A 517 -7.99 35.97 7.30
N GLN A 518 -7.10 35.31 8.03
CA GLN A 518 -7.44 34.68 9.31
C GLN A 518 -7.90 35.71 10.34
N ILE A 519 -7.20 36.85 10.44
CA ILE A 519 -7.58 37.96 11.33
C ILE A 519 -8.96 38.53 10.94
N GLU A 520 -9.22 38.71 9.64
CA GLU A 520 -10.54 39.17 9.15
C GLU A 520 -11.66 38.19 9.54
N ASN A 521 -11.46 36.89 9.33
CA ASN A 521 -12.42 35.86 9.72
C ASN A 521 -12.64 35.82 11.24
N MET A 522 -11.57 35.92 12.04
CA MET A 522 -11.67 35.97 13.50
C MET A 522 -12.42 37.23 13.99
N ARG A 523 -12.23 38.39 13.36
CA ARG A 523 -13.00 39.60 13.66
C ARG A 523 -14.49 39.41 13.36
N ALA A 524 -14.82 38.75 12.24
CA ALA A 524 -16.21 38.43 11.92
C ALA A 524 -16.83 37.48 12.97
N GLY A 525 -16.07 36.49 13.44
CA GLY A 525 -16.47 35.60 14.53
C GLY A 525 -16.76 36.35 15.83
N LEU A 526 -15.82 37.21 16.27
CA LEU A 526 -15.99 38.07 17.44
C LEU A 526 -17.26 38.92 17.35
N ALA A 527 -17.52 39.54 16.20
CA ALA A 527 -18.68 40.41 15.99
C ALA A 527 -20.02 39.71 16.19
N ARG A 528 -20.11 38.40 15.94
CA ARG A 528 -21.32 37.60 16.17
C ARG A 528 -21.30 36.73 17.42
N GLY A 529 -20.28 36.88 18.28
CA GLY A 529 -20.12 36.06 19.48
C GLY A 529 -19.68 34.62 19.23
N PHE A 530 -19.06 34.32 18.08
CA PHE A 530 -18.49 33.02 17.76
C PHE A 530 -16.96 33.08 17.88
N SER A 531 -16.46 32.78 19.07
CA SER A 531 -15.03 32.80 19.39
C SER A 531 -14.64 31.64 20.30
N ALA A 532 -13.33 31.39 20.40
CA ALA A 532 -12.81 30.49 21.41
C ALA A 532 -13.12 31.06 22.81
N PRO A 533 -13.51 30.22 23.78
CA PRO A 533 -13.79 30.68 25.13
C PRO A 533 -12.53 31.23 25.81
N HIS A 534 -12.65 32.38 26.46
CA HIS A 534 -11.50 33.13 26.99
C HIS A 534 -10.60 32.32 27.93
N VAL A 535 -11.19 31.44 28.74
CA VAL A 535 -10.44 30.62 29.70
C VAL A 535 -9.38 29.75 29.02
N THR A 536 -9.58 29.38 27.75
CA THR A 536 -8.67 28.48 27.01
C THR A 536 -7.57 29.25 26.25
N LEU A 537 -7.55 30.59 26.33
CA LEU A 537 -6.60 31.43 25.59
C LEU A 537 -5.28 31.65 26.32
N ALA A 538 -5.24 31.42 27.64
CA ALA A 538 -4.05 31.65 28.44
C ALA A 538 -2.83 30.90 27.87
N GLY A 539 -1.79 31.65 27.50
CA GLY A 539 -0.53 31.11 26.97
C GLY A 539 -0.55 30.69 25.49
N ARG A 540 -1.69 30.79 24.79
CA ARG A 540 -1.80 30.38 23.38
C ARG A 540 -1.08 31.31 22.40
N ASP A 541 -0.81 32.53 22.85
CA ASP A 541 -0.06 33.54 22.12
C ASP A 541 1.46 33.27 22.07
N LYS A 542 1.99 32.34 22.90
CA LYS A 542 3.43 32.11 23.04
C LYS A 542 4.12 31.65 21.78
N GLY A 543 3.48 30.78 20.98
CA GLY A 543 4.01 30.37 19.68
C GLY A 543 4.10 31.54 18.69
N ILE A 544 3.16 32.49 18.76
CA ILE A 544 3.18 33.70 17.94
C ILE A 544 4.27 34.66 18.44
N GLU A 545 4.38 34.83 19.76
CA GLU A 545 5.39 35.67 20.42
C GLU A 545 6.81 35.25 20.07
N LEU A 546 7.09 33.94 20.07
CA LEU A 546 8.40 33.39 19.71
C LEU A 546 8.91 33.89 18.36
N VAL A 547 8.03 33.90 17.35
CA VAL A 547 8.37 34.34 15.99
C VAL A 547 8.40 35.86 15.90
N ALA A 548 7.43 36.53 16.53
CA ALA A 548 7.32 37.99 16.54
C ALA A 548 8.53 38.67 17.22
N GLN A 549 9.17 38.00 18.18
CA GLN A 549 10.32 38.52 18.94
C GLN A 549 11.67 37.99 18.44
N ALA A 550 11.71 37.28 17.32
CA ALA A 550 12.96 36.79 16.74
C ALA A 550 13.92 37.96 16.45
N LYS A 551 15.09 37.96 17.10
CA LYS A 551 16.08 39.06 16.99
C LYS A 551 16.75 39.14 15.62
N THR A 552 16.86 38.00 14.94
CA THR A 552 17.41 37.87 13.60
C THR A 552 16.54 36.87 12.82
N PRO A 553 16.52 36.92 11.47
CA PRO A 553 15.80 35.92 10.69
C PRO A 553 16.26 34.48 11.02
N ASP A 554 17.53 34.27 11.32
CA ASP A 554 18.11 32.95 11.62
C ASP A 554 17.68 32.38 12.97
N ALA A 555 17.27 33.25 13.88
CA ALA A 555 16.73 32.88 15.19
C ALA A 555 15.24 32.52 15.11
N SER A 556 14.57 32.80 13.98
CA SER A 556 13.18 32.40 13.77
C SER A 556 13.08 30.88 13.53
N PRO A 557 12.10 30.18 14.15
CA PRO A 557 11.81 28.79 13.83
C PRO A 557 11.59 28.54 12.33
N PHE A 558 11.06 29.53 11.60
CA PHE A 558 10.83 29.43 10.15
C PHE A 558 12.13 29.36 9.31
N TYR A 559 13.30 29.65 9.89
CA TYR A 559 14.60 29.49 9.22
C TYR A 559 15.23 28.10 9.43
N GLU A 560 14.69 27.29 10.36
CA GLU A 560 15.26 25.98 10.73
C GLU A 560 15.58 25.07 9.51
N PRO A 561 14.70 24.93 8.50
CA PRO A 561 14.97 24.04 7.37
C PRO A 561 16.16 24.47 6.50
N PHE A 562 16.56 25.74 6.56
CA PHE A 562 17.68 26.29 5.78
C PHE A 562 19.03 26.18 6.49
N LYS A 563 19.06 25.77 7.77
CA LYS A 563 20.30 25.51 8.51
C LYS A 563 21.07 24.32 7.93
N ALA A 564 20.35 23.29 7.48
CA ALA A 564 20.93 22.07 6.89
C ALA A 564 20.29 21.75 5.53
N LEU A 565 20.74 22.44 4.48
CA LEU A 565 20.35 22.12 3.10
C LEU A 565 21.13 20.91 2.57
N PRO A 566 20.51 20.04 1.75
CA PRO A 566 21.15 18.85 1.23
C PRO A 566 22.31 19.19 0.28
N SER A 567 23.38 18.39 0.33
CA SER A 567 24.58 18.57 -0.50
C SER A 567 24.34 18.38 -2.00
N THR A 568 23.18 17.82 -2.38
CA THR A 568 22.71 17.74 -3.77
C THR A 568 22.39 19.11 -4.38
N ILE A 569 22.15 20.14 -3.56
CA ILE A 569 21.97 21.51 -4.02
C ILE A 569 23.35 22.20 -4.09
N PRO A 570 23.76 22.76 -5.24
CA PRO A 570 25.04 23.46 -5.36
C PRO A 570 25.18 24.59 -4.33
N ALA A 571 26.39 24.79 -3.78
CA ALA A 571 26.62 25.76 -2.70
C ALA A 571 26.16 27.19 -3.03
N ALA A 572 26.37 27.64 -4.28
CA ALA A 572 25.90 28.94 -4.74
C ALA A 572 24.36 29.05 -4.72
N GLU A 573 23.66 27.95 -4.99
CA GLU A 573 22.20 27.91 -4.97
C GLU A 573 21.67 27.80 -3.53
N GLN A 574 22.36 27.06 -2.65
CA GLN A 574 22.05 27.04 -1.22
C GLN A 574 22.09 28.46 -0.61
N GLU A 575 23.09 29.25 -0.99
CA GLU A 575 23.22 30.62 -0.48
C GLU A 575 22.10 31.54 -1.00
N LYS A 576 21.67 31.39 -2.26
CA LYS A 576 20.50 32.12 -2.78
C LYS A 576 19.24 31.75 -2.00
N LEU A 577 19.01 30.47 -1.73
CA LEU A 577 17.86 30.00 -0.96
C LEU A 577 17.87 30.57 0.47
N ARG A 578 19.02 30.55 1.15
CA ARG A 578 19.19 31.15 2.48
C ARG A 578 18.96 32.66 2.47
N SER A 579 19.48 33.36 1.46
CA SER A 579 19.31 34.80 1.31
C SER A 579 17.83 35.18 1.12
N GLU A 580 17.12 34.46 0.24
CA GLU A 580 15.69 34.67 0.01
C GLU A 580 14.88 34.33 1.27
N ALA A 581 15.18 33.23 1.96
CA ALA A 581 14.52 32.87 3.22
C ALA A 581 14.65 33.99 4.28
N ARG A 582 15.86 34.52 4.49
CA ARG A 582 16.09 35.63 5.43
C ARG A 582 15.27 36.86 5.06
N LYS A 583 15.21 37.19 3.77
CA LYS A 583 14.43 38.32 3.25
C LYS A 583 12.93 38.13 3.53
N LEU A 584 12.37 36.98 3.17
CA LEU A 584 10.95 36.66 3.38
C LEU A 584 10.59 36.64 4.87
N ILE A 585 11.47 36.10 5.72
CA ILE A 585 11.25 36.08 7.16
C ILE A 585 11.25 37.50 7.73
N THR A 586 12.21 38.32 7.34
CA THR A 586 12.35 39.70 7.84
C THR A 586 11.22 40.60 7.35
N GLN A 587 10.82 40.47 6.08
CA GLN A 587 9.89 41.40 5.42
C GLN A 587 8.43 40.94 5.48
N GLY A 588 8.17 39.65 5.67
CA GLY A 588 6.83 39.06 5.65
C GLY A 588 6.48 38.33 6.93
N VAL A 589 7.19 37.24 7.24
CA VAL A 589 6.81 36.30 8.32
C VAL A 589 6.80 36.98 9.69
N VAL A 590 7.88 37.67 10.08
CA VAL A 590 7.96 38.34 11.39
C VAL A 590 6.91 39.45 11.50
N PRO A 591 6.77 40.38 10.53
CA PRO A 591 5.69 41.38 10.56
C PRO A 591 4.28 40.78 10.67
N ALA A 592 4.00 39.69 9.96
CA ALA A 592 2.71 39.00 10.05
C ALA A 592 2.43 38.45 11.46
N HIS A 593 3.44 37.86 12.11
CA HIS A 593 3.33 37.39 13.50
C HIS A 593 3.20 38.53 14.50
N VAL A 594 3.90 39.66 14.30
CA VAL A 594 3.73 40.87 15.13
C VAL A 594 2.29 41.38 15.04
N LYS A 595 1.73 41.45 13.82
CA LYS A 595 0.34 41.86 13.58
C LYS A 595 -0.65 40.89 14.25
N LEU A 596 -0.45 39.58 14.09
CA LEU A 596 -1.28 38.56 14.73
C LEU A 596 -1.21 38.64 16.26
N LEU A 597 -0.02 38.82 16.85
CA LEU A 597 0.16 38.92 18.30
C LEU A 597 -0.58 40.15 18.87
N ALA A 598 -0.46 41.30 18.19
CA ALA A 598 -1.17 42.51 18.56
C ALA A 598 -2.70 42.33 18.50
N PHE A 599 -3.20 41.68 17.45
CA PHE A 599 -4.61 41.33 17.32
C PHE A 599 -5.07 40.37 18.43
N MET A 600 -4.32 39.30 18.69
CA MET A 600 -4.67 38.29 19.68
C MET A 600 -4.80 38.89 21.08
N ARG A 601 -3.78 39.63 21.54
CA ARG A 601 -3.77 40.25 22.88
C ARG A 601 -4.70 41.46 23.00
N GLY A 602 -4.83 42.24 21.93
CA GLY A 602 -5.57 43.51 21.95
C GLY A 602 -7.08 43.34 21.70
N GLU A 603 -7.42 42.59 20.66
CA GLU A 603 -8.79 42.46 20.15
C GLU A 603 -9.42 41.11 20.50
N TYR A 604 -8.75 40.00 20.17
CA TYR A 604 -9.37 38.67 20.28
C TYR A 604 -9.59 38.21 21.72
N GLU A 605 -8.58 38.26 22.58
CA GLU A 605 -8.72 37.88 24.00
C GLU A 605 -9.74 38.77 24.72
N THR A 606 -9.72 40.07 24.44
CA THR A 606 -10.65 41.03 25.03
C THR A 606 -12.10 40.77 24.58
N GLY A 607 -12.30 40.47 23.29
CA GLY A 607 -13.62 40.20 22.71
C GLY A 607 -14.10 38.75 22.84
N ALA A 608 -13.24 37.83 23.28
CA ALA A 608 -13.55 36.41 23.38
C ALA A 608 -14.67 36.14 24.40
N ARG A 609 -15.57 35.23 24.04
CA ARG A 609 -16.71 34.86 24.88
C ARG A 609 -16.24 34.33 26.24
N ARG A 610 -17.01 34.61 27.29
CA ARG A 610 -16.79 34.09 28.64
C ARG A 610 -17.60 32.83 28.95
N THR A 611 -18.64 32.56 28.15
CA THR A 611 -19.40 31.30 28.21
C THR A 611 -18.51 30.13 27.80
N LEU A 612 -18.81 28.92 28.28
CA LEU A 612 -18.07 27.69 27.96
C LEU A 612 -18.79 26.87 26.88
N ALA A 613 -20.09 26.67 27.06
CA ALA A 613 -20.92 25.75 26.27
C ALA A 613 -20.94 26.08 24.77
N ALA A 614 -21.09 25.05 23.93
CA ALA A 614 -21.36 25.21 22.51
C ALA A 614 -22.80 25.69 22.30
N TYR A 615 -23.74 25.31 23.18
CA TYR A 615 -25.11 25.84 23.20
C TYR A 615 -25.19 27.36 23.37
N ALA A 616 -24.14 28.00 23.88
CA ALA A 616 -24.08 29.46 24.00
C ALA A 616 -23.63 30.17 22.71
N LEU A 617 -23.25 29.43 21.67
CA LEU A 617 -22.89 29.98 20.37
C LEU A 617 -24.16 30.30 19.55
N PRO A 618 -24.07 31.15 18.51
CA PRO A 618 -25.12 31.26 17.50
C PRO A 618 -25.48 29.88 16.94
N ASP A 619 -26.78 29.55 16.92
CA ASP A 619 -27.31 28.24 16.53
C ASP A 619 -26.73 27.06 17.35
N GLY A 620 -26.33 27.33 18.60
CA GLY A 620 -25.47 26.46 19.40
C GLY A 620 -25.95 25.02 19.59
N GLU A 621 -27.26 24.79 19.73
CA GLU A 621 -27.81 23.43 19.82
C GLU A 621 -27.60 22.65 18.51
N ALA A 622 -27.98 23.26 17.39
CA ALA A 622 -27.85 22.65 16.07
C ALA A 622 -26.37 22.46 15.67
N TYR A 623 -25.51 23.42 16.05
CA TYR A 623 -24.07 23.36 15.90
C TYR A 623 -23.46 22.21 16.72
N TYR A 624 -23.78 22.09 18.00
CA TYR A 624 -23.24 20.99 18.82
C TYR A 624 -23.73 19.63 18.32
N ARG A 625 -24.99 19.53 17.90
CA ARG A 625 -25.50 18.31 17.24
C ARG A 625 -24.81 17.99 15.91
N SER A 626 -24.36 18.99 15.13
CA SER A 626 -23.53 18.69 13.96
C SER A 626 -22.14 18.21 14.34
N LYS A 627 -21.55 18.73 15.42
CA LYS A 627 -20.26 18.26 15.94
C LYS A 627 -20.32 16.85 16.49
N ILE A 628 -21.40 16.48 17.18
CA ILE A 628 -21.62 15.08 17.56
C ILE A 628 -21.69 14.19 16.32
N ARG A 629 -22.45 14.57 15.29
CA ARG A 629 -22.53 13.78 14.05
C ARG A 629 -21.20 13.69 13.30
N GLU A 630 -20.43 14.76 13.27
CA GLU A 630 -19.08 14.80 12.67
C GLU A 630 -18.12 13.85 13.39
N PHE A 631 -18.04 13.94 14.73
CA PHE A 631 -17.02 13.21 15.50
C PHE A 631 -17.43 11.81 15.93
N VAL A 632 -18.72 11.58 16.18
CA VAL A 632 -19.26 10.28 16.64
C VAL A 632 -19.84 9.47 15.47
N THR A 633 -20.21 10.12 14.36
CA THR A 633 -20.83 9.48 13.17
C THR A 633 -22.18 8.81 13.44
N LEU A 634 -22.83 9.18 14.55
CA LEU A 634 -24.16 8.74 14.95
C LEU A 634 -25.04 9.97 15.23
N ASP A 635 -26.35 9.86 14.97
CA ASP A 635 -27.33 10.86 15.39
C ASP A 635 -27.84 10.51 16.79
N LYS A 636 -27.03 10.83 17.81
CA LYS A 636 -27.39 10.67 19.23
C LYS A 636 -27.56 12.04 19.89
N SER A 637 -28.47 12.12 20.85
CA SER A 637 -28.61 13.32 21.67
C SER A 637 -27.44 13.43 22.66
N PRO A 638 -27.07 14.66 23.08
CA PRO A 638 -26.13 14.86 24.18
C PRO A 638 -26.54 14.12 25.46
N GLU A 639 -27.83 14.06 25.76
CA GLU A 639 -28.38 13.41 26.95
C GLU A 639 -28.16 11.90 26.92
N ASP A 640 -28.40 11.26 25.77
CA ASP A 640 -28.15 9.83 25.59
C ASP A 640 -26.66 9.51 25.77
N ILE A 641 -25.79 10.31 25.17
CA ILE A 641 -24.33 10.14 25.29
C ILE A 641 -23.87 10.34 26.74
N HIS A 642 -24.39 11.34 27.43
CA HIS A 642 -24.10 11.57 28.85
C HIS A 642 -24.47 10.36 29.70
N GLN A 643 -25.66 9.80 29.49
CA GLN A 643 -26.14 8.66 30.26
C GLN A 643 -25.34 7.38 29.97
N ILE A 644 -24.90 7.19 28.72
CA ILE A 644 -23.95 6.14 28.36
C ILE A 644 -22.65 6.32 29.16
N GLY A 645 -22.10 7.54 29.19
CA GLY A 645 -20.89 7.87 29.95
C GLY A 645 -21.00 7.56 31.45
N LEU A 646 -22.12 7.91 32.07
CA LEU A 646 -22.38 7.62 33.48
C LEU A 646 -22.46 6.10 33.75
N SER A 647 -23.10 5.37 32.85
CA SER A 647 -23.27 3.91 32.96
C SER A 647 -21.93 3.17 32.82
N GLU A 648 -21.12 3.57 31.85
CA GLU A 648 -19.80 2.98 31.62
C GLU A 648 -18.79 3.34 32.71
N MET A 649 -18.87 4.55 33.26
CA MET A 649 -18.10 4.90 34.45
C MET A 649 -18.44 4.00 35.64
N ALA A 650 -19.72 3.71 35.88
CA ALA A 650 -20.14 2.82 36.95
C ALA A 650 -19.55 1.41 36.75
N ARG A 651 -19.56 0.88 35.51
CA ARG A 651 -18.96 -0.41 35.17
C ARG A 651 -17.45 -0.42 35.41
N ILE A 652 -16.73 0.60 34.97
CA ILE A 652 -15.27 0.70 35.15
C ILE A 652 -14.91 0.80 36.64
N ARG A 653 -15.69 1.54 37.44
CA ARG A 653 -15.49 1.63 38.89
C ARG A 653 -15.60 0.27 39.59
N THR A 654 -16.49 -0.61 39.13
CA THR A 654 -16.56 -1.98 39.64
C THR A 654 -15.26 -2.74 39.36
N GLN A 655 -14.73 -2.67 38.14
CA GLN A 655 -13.45 -3.32 37.78
C GLN A 655 -12.26 -2.73 38.54
N MET A 656 -12.24 -1.41 38.76
CA MET A 656 -11.23 -0.76 39.61
C MET A 656 -11.26 -1.29 41.04
N ALA A 657 -12.45 -1.48 41.61
CA ALA A 657 -12.61 -2.02 42.96
C ALA A 657 -12.12 -3.48 43.06
N GLU A 658 -12.32 -4.28 42.02
CA GLU A 658 -11.78 -5.65 41.95
C GLU A 658 -10.24 -5.65 41.98
N VAL A 659 -9.59 -4.76 41.23
CA VAL A 659 -8.12 -4.61 41.29
C VAL A 659 -7.65 -4.16 42.67
N MET A 660 -8.33 -3.20 43.30
CA MET A 660 -8.00 -2.75 44.65
C MET A 660 -8.09 -3.88 45.68
N GLN A 661 -9.07 -4.79 45.53
CA GLN A 661 -9.20 -5.98 46.35
C GLN A 661 -8.06 -6.98 46.09
N GLU A 662 -7.68 -7.18 44.83
CA GLU A 662 -6.57 -8.08 44.43
C GLU A 662 -5.23 -7.66 45.02
N VAL A 663 -4.93 -6.35 45.06
CA VAL A 663 -3.72 -5.81 45.71
C VAL A 663 -3.91 -5.58 47.22
N GLU A 664 -5.02 -6.05 47.78
CA GLU A 664 -5.38 -5.98 49.19
C GLU A 664 -5.38 -4.57 49.81
N PHE A 665 -5.60 -3.53 49.00
CA PHE A 665 -5.58 -2.13 49.45
C PHE A 665 -6.74 -1.86 50.43
N LYS A 666 -6.46 -1.22 51.56
CA LYS A 666 -7.43 -1.04 52.67
C LYS A 666 -8.19 0.30 52.65
N GLY A 667 -7.84 1.21 51.75
CA GLY A 667 -8.49 2.52 51.60
C GLY A 667 -9.58 2.54 50.54
N ASP A 668 -10.22 3.70 50.38
CA ASP A 668 -11.18 3.94 49.29
C ASP A 668 -10.45 4.27 47.97
N LEU A 669 -11.22 4.45 46.89
CA LEU A 669 -10.67 4.77 45.57
C LEU A 669 -9.84 6.06 45.60
N LYS A 670 -10.28 7.07 46.36
CA LYS A 670 -9.56 8.35 46.44
C LYS A 670 -8.17 8.16 47.07
N ALA A 671 -8.09 7.40 48.17
CA ALA A 671 -6.82 7.03 48.78
C ALA A 671 -5.94 6.21 47.84
N PHE A 672 -6.53 5.31 47.05
CA PHE A 672 -5.78 4.51 46.08
C PHE A 672 -5.23 5.34 44.92
N LEU A 673 -6.03 6.24 44.36
CA LEU A 673 -5.60 7.19 43.32
C LEU A 673 -4.50 8.12 43.85
N HIS A 674 -4.59 8.56 45.10
CA HIS A 674 -3.51 9.33 45.73
C HIS A 674 -2.22 8.51 45.83
N PHE A 675 -2.30 7.28 46.32
CA PHE A 675 -1.16 6.35 46.39
C PHE A 675 -0.48 6.20 45.03
N LEU A 676 -1.24 5.91 43.96
CA LEU A 676 -0.71 5.80 42.59
C LEU A 676 -0.04 7.09 42.10
N ARG A 677 -0.56 8.26 42.48
CA ARG A 677 -0.04 9.57 42.06
C ARG A 677 1.24 10.00 42.79
N THR A 678 1.55 9.39 43.93
CA THR A 678 2.62 9.88 44.82
C THR A 678 3.70 8.87 45.14
N ASP A 679 3.44 7.58 45.00
CA ASP A 679 4.43 6.57 45.36
C ASP A 679 5.55 6.48 44.29
N PRO A 680 6.83 6.67 44.65
CA PRO A 680 7.94 6.69 43.68
C PRO A 680 8.10 5.40 42.88
N GLN A 681 7.57 4.26 43.34
CA GLN A 681 7.68 2.98 42.62
C GLN A 681 7.05 3.01 41.22
N PHE A 682 6.12 3.94 40.99
CA PHE A 682 5.39 4.04 39.75
C PHE A 682 6.01 4.98 38.72
N TYR A 683 7.11 5.66 39.04
CA TYR A 683 7.63 6.73 38.20
C TYR A 683 9.07 6.48 37.73
N PRO A 684 9.38 6.84 36.49
CA PRO A 684 10.74 6.74 35.95
C PRO A 684 11.66 7.76 36.61
N THR A 685 12.92 7.39 36.77
CA THR A 685 13.97 8.31 37.25
C THR A 685 14.74 8.95 36.10
N THR A 686 14.65 8.39 34.89
CA THR A 686 15.32 8.89 33.69
C THR A 686 14.40 8.87 32.46
N PRO A 687 14.59 9.78 31.49
CA PRO A 687 13.87 9.75 30.21
C PRO A 687 13.98 8.41 29.48
N ASN A 688 15.14 7.76 29.56
CA ASN A 688 15.41 6.50 28.88
C ASN A 688 14.61 5.34 29.45
N GLU A 689 14.26 5.34 30.74
CA GLU A 689 13.39 4.29 31.31
C GLU A 689 12.02 4.26 30.62
N LEU A 690 11.44 5.44 30.33
CA LEU A 690 10.20 5.52 29.56
C LEU A 690 10.40 4.98 28.14
N LEU A 691 11.41 5.46 27.42
CA LEU A 691 11.65 5.05 26.03
C LEU A 691 11.92 3.54 25.91
N TYR A 692 12.70 2.97 26.83
CA TYR A 692 13.03 1.55 26.83
C TYR A 692 11.82 0.70 27.20
N ARG A 693 10.99 1.13 28.18
CA ARG A 693 9.76 0.42 28.52
C ARG A 693 8.75 0.47 27.37
N ALA A 694 8.59 1.61 26.70
CA ALA A 694 7.77 1.73 25.49
C ALA A 694 8.23 0.77 24.37
N ALA A 695 9.54 0.71 24.13
CA ALA A 695 10.12 -0.22 23.15
C ALA A 695 9.89 -1.70 23.54
N TRP A 696 10.03 -2.02 24.82
CA TRP A 696 9.77 -3.37 25.33
C TRP A 696 8.30 -3.77 25.16
N ILE A 697 7.36 -2.90 25.51
CA ILE A 697 5.92 -3.14 25.35
C ILE A 697 5.57 -3.40 23.87
N ALA A 698 6.05 -2.53 22.97
CA ALA A 698 5.84 -2.71 21.54
C ALA A 698 6.43 -4.05 21.04
N LYS A 699 7.58 -4.47 21.56
CA LYS A 699 8.18 -5.76 21.18
C LYS A 699 7.47 -6.96 21.78
N THR A 700 6.90 -6.82 22.97
CA THR A 700 6.04 -7.85 23.57
C THR A 700 4.78 -8.04 22.72
N PHE A 701 4.20 -6.96 22.20
CA PHE A 701 3.10 -7.04 21.24
C PHE A 701 3.49 -7.81 19.97
N ASP A 702 4.67 -7.54 19.36
CA ASP A 702 5.13 -8.29 18.16
C ASP A 702 5.09 -9.81 18.36
N GLY A 703 5.37 -10.30 19.58
CA GLY A 703 5.33 -11.72 19.91
C GLY A 703 3.92 -12.32 20.02
N LYS A 704 2.89 -11.47 20.10
CA LYS A 704 1.48 -11.86 20.21
C LYS A 704 0.65 -11.49 18.98
N ALA A 705 1.14 -10.59 18.13
CA ALA A 705 0.41 -10.01 17.02
C ALA A 705 -0.30 -11.06 16.13
N SER A 706 0.39 -12.13 15.74
CA SER A 706 -0.17 -13.18 14.89
C SER A 706 -1.31 -13.99 15.53
N GLN A 707 -1.52 -13.91 16.84
CA GLN A 707 -2.64 -14.57 17.51
C GLN A 707 -3.93 -13.74 17.42
N PHE A 708 -3.80 -12.43 17.18
CA PHE A 708 -4.90 -11.48 17.20
C PHE A 708 -5.15 -10.83 15.84
N PHE A 709 -4.21 -10.89 14.90
CA PHE A 709 -4.30 -10.26 13.59
C PHE A 709 -3.86 -11.25 12.50
N GLY A 710 -4.58 -11.31 11.38
CA GLY A 710 -4.09 -11.98 10.17
C GLY A 710 -3.15 -11.05 9.42
N ARG A 711 -3.61 -9.82 9.16
CA ARG A 711 -2.86 -8.84 8.37
C ARG A 711 -2.09 -7.83 9.22
N MET A 712 -0.81 -7.66 8.87
CA MET A 712 0.07 -6.66 9.46
C MET A 712 0.47 -5.59 8.42
N PRO A 713 0.61 -4.31 8.81
CA PRO A 713 1.14 -3.30 7.90
C PRO A 713 2.62 -3.56 7.57
N ARG A 714 3.06 -3.15 6.38
CA ARG A 714 4.49 -3.22 6.01
C ARG A 714 5.28 -2.06 6.60
N SER A 715 4.65 -0.90 6.73
CA SER A 715 5.23 0.29 7.34
C SER A 715 5.60 0.01 8.80
N ARG A 716 6.77 0.50 9.21
CA ARG A 716 7.29 0.40 10.58
C ARG A 716 7.28 1.77 11.23
N PHE A 717 7.29 1.82 12.55
CA PHE A 717 7.38 3.07 13.30
C PHE A 717 8.65 3.14 14.16
N ALA A 718 9.14 4.35 14.38
CA ALA A 718 10.18 4.64 15.37
C ALA A 718 9.56 5.09 16.70
N ILE A 719 10.28 4.92 17.81
CA ILE A 719 9.92 5.52 19.11
C ILE A 719 10.89 6.66 19.37
N LYS A 720 10.39 7.87 19.62
CA LYS A 720 11.22 9.06 19.86
C LYS A 720 10.70 9.89 21.03
N PRO A 721 11.56 10.64 21.74
CA PRO A 721 11.09 11.64 22.67
C PRO A 721 10.38 12.77 21.93
N VAL A 722 9.41 13.40 22.60
CA VAL A 722 8.83 14.67 22.15
C VAL A 722 9.90 15.77 22.17
N PRO A 723 10.01 16.63 21.13
CA PRO A 723 10.95 17.76 21.13
C PRO A 723 10.76 18.72 22.32
N ASP A 724 11.88 19.19 22.90
CA ASP A 724 11.91 19.97 24.14
C ASP A 724 11.08 21.26 24.10
N ASP A 725 10.94 21.90 22.93
CA ASP A 725 10.23 23.17 22.76
C ASP A 725 8.70 23.03 22.84
N ILE A 726 8.17 21.84 22.54
CA ILE A 726 6.72 21.55 22.60
C ILE A 726 6.36 20.64 23.77
N ALA A 727 7.33 19.91 24.34
CA ALA A 727 7.10 18.92 25.39
C ALA A 727 6.28 19.40 26.61
N PRO A 728 6.42 20.65 27.10
CA PRO A 728 5.60 21.16 28.22
C PRO A 728 4.11 21.28 27.91
N PHE A 729 3.73 21.38 26.64
CA PHE A 729 2.33 21.50 26.19
C PHE A 729 1.84 20.21 25.52
N TYR A 730 2.67 19.18 25.47
CA TYR A 730 2.37 17.90 24.84
C TYR A 730 1.79 16.90 25.83
N THR A 731 0.92 16.02 25.35
CA THR A 731 0.33 14.93 26.15
C THR A 731 1.39 13.87 26.52
N GLY A 732 1.01 12.76 27.18
CA GLY A 732 1.94 11.67 27.52
C GLY A 732 2.63 11.02 26.30
N GLY A 733 2.00 11.09 25.13
CA GLY A 733 2.54 10.65 23.85
C GLY A 733 1.49 10.81 22.74
N ARG A 734 1.94 10.65 21.49
CA ARG A 734 1.08 10.51 20.30
C ARG A 734 1.76 9.58 19.29
N GLY A 735 0.99 8.76 18.61
CA GLY A 735 1.48 7.86 17.56
C GLY A 735 0.72 8.01 16.26
N GLY A 736 1.31 7.45 15.21
CA GLY A 736 0.78 7.53 13.84
C GLY A 736 1.75 6.89 12.84
N PRO A 737 1.55 7.12 11.53
CA PRO A 737 2.37 6.51 10.50
C PRO A 737 3.86 6.81 10.70
N GLY A 738 4.65 5.77 10.94
CA GLY A 738 6.10 5.90 11.05
C GLY A 738 6.64 6.35 12.41
N ILE A 739 5.80 6.74 13.39
CA ILE A 739 6.28 7.31 14.64
C ILE A 739 5.36 7.04 15.85
N TYR A 740 5.98 6.85 17.02
CA TYR A 740 5.40 6.97 18.34
C TYR A 740 6.26 7.94 19.16
N LEU A 741 5.71 9.12 19.47
CA LEU A 741 6.35 10.11 20.32
C LEU A 741 5.97 9.85 21.78
N VAL A 742 6.98 9.74 22.64
CA VAL A 742 6.82 9.55 24.09
C VAL A 742 7.28 10.83 24.79
N ASN A 743 6.41 11.43 25.61
CA ASN A 743 6.77 12.66 26.29
C ASN A 743 7.61 12.36 27.53
N THR A 744 8.89 12.75 27.48
CA THR A 744 9.85 12.58 28.56
C THR A 744 9.98 13.83 29.45
N TYR A 745 9.20 14.88 29.20
CA TYR A 745 9.11 16.06 30.06
C TYR A 745 8.30 15.74 31.31
N ASP A 746 8.73 16.30 32.44
CA ASP A 746 8.12 16.16 33.77
C ASP A 746 7.87 14.69 34.16
N LEU A 747 8.95 13.93 34.36
CA LEU A 747 8.91 12.49 34.69
C LEU A 747 7.98 12.11 35.86
N PRO A 748 7.84 12.93 36.95
CA PRO A 748 6.85 12.68 37.99
C PRO A 748 5.38 12.69 37.53
N SER A 749 5.11 13.12 36.30
CA SER A 749 3.80 13.06 35.64
C SER A 749 3.70 11.96 34.58
N ARG A 750 4.66 11.00 34.55
CA ARG A 750 4.75 9.94 33.53
C ARG A 750 4.78 8.54 34.16
N PRO A 751 3.66 8.05 34.71
CA PRO A 751 3.65 6.80 35.46
C PRO A 751 3.80 5.55 34.57
N PHE A 752 4.50 4.54 35.09
CA PHE A 752 4.67 3.24 34.45
C PHE A 752 3.37 2.44 34.30
N TYR A 753 2.44 2.55 35.27
CA TYR A 753 1.20 1.79 35.27
C TYR A 753 0.28 2.12 34.08
N SER A 754 0.36 3.35 33.53
CA SER A 754 -0.42 3.75 32.35
C SER A 754 0.31 3.50 31.03
N GLN A 755 1.61 3.19 31.08
CA GLN A 755 2.45 3.19 29.89
C GLN A 755 2.13 2.03 28.93
N ILE A 756 1.66 0.89 29.44
CA ILE A 756 1.22 -0.24 28.61
C ILE A 756 0.01 0.16 27.78
N ALA A 757 -1.03 0.72 28.41
CA ALA A 757 -2.21 1.22 27.71
C ALA A 757 -1.86 2.30 26.68
N LEU A 758 -1.05 3.30 27.07
CA LEU A 758 -0.59 4.33 26.13
C LEU A 758 0.15 3.75 24.94
N THR A 759 1.04 2.79 25.15
CA THR A 759 1.82 2.19 24.06
C THR A 759 0.93 1.35 23.14
N LEU A 760 -0.03 0.59 23.68
CA LEU A 760 -1.00 -0.14 22.85
C LEU A 760 -1.89 0.81 22.03
N HIS A 761 -2.23 1.97 22.60
CA HIS A 761 -3.04 3.01 21.96
C HIS A 761 -2.29 3.70 20.81
N GLU A 762 -1.11 4.23 21.08
CA GLU A 762 -0.39 5.09 20.14
C GLU A 762 0.41 4.27 19.10
N SER A 763 0.93 3.11 19.49
CA SER A 763 1.83 2.33 18.64
C SER A 763 1.13 1.13 18.00
N ALA A 764 1.38 -0.09 18.49
CA ALA A 764 0.76 -1.31 18.00
C ALA A 764 0.07 -2.05 19.16
N PRO A 765 -1.19 -2.52 18.98
CA PRO A 765 -1.94 -2.55 17.72
C PRO A 765 -2.73 -1.28 17.36
N GLY A 766 -2.58 -0.18 18.10
CA GLY A 766 -3.30 1.08 17.87
C GLY A 766 -2.83 1.90 16.66
N HIS A 767 -2.68 3.22 16.82
CA HIS A 767 -2.56 4.17 15.70
C HIS A 767 -1.43 3.88 14.72
N ALA A 768 -0.21 3.62 15.21
CA ALA A 768 0.95 3.35 14.36
C ALA A 768 0.86 2.03 13.57
N MET A 769 -0.07 1.14 13.92
CA MET A 769 -0.41 -0.07 13.15
C MET A 769 -1.65 0.13 12.27
N GLN A 770 -2.70 0.76 12.80
CA GLN A 770 -3.98 0.94 12.11
C GLN A 770 -3.90 1.89 10.91
N MET A 771 -3.23 3.04 11.07
CA MET A 771 -3.19 4.04 10.01
C MET A 771 -2.41 3.55 8.78
N PRO A 772 -1.24 2.87 8.91
CA PRO A 772 -0.58 2.28 7.76
C PRO A 772 -1.37 1.18 7.03
N LEU A 773 -2.18 0.37 7.73
CA LEU A 773 -3.04 -0.61 7.07
C LEU A 773 -4.01 0.05 6.08
N ALA A 774 -4.63 1.17 6.49
CA ALA A 774 -5.49 1.95 5.62
C ALA A 774 -4.70 2.62 4.48
N ALA A 775 -3.54 3.21 4.78
CA ALA A 775 -2.70 3.90 3.80
C ALA A 775 -2.11 2.95 2.72
N GLU A 776 -1.84 1.70 3.08
CA GLU A 776 -1.31 0.68 2.18
C GLU A 776 -2.39 -0.03 1.35
N ASN A 777 -3.68 0.22 1.63
CA ASN A 777 -4.80 -0.37 0.90
C ASN A 777 -5.04 0.39 -0.43
N ALA A 778 -4.46 -0.14 -1.51
CA ALA A 778 -4.52 0.44 -2.85
C ALA A 778 -5.93 0.38 -3.48
N ASP A 779 -6.83 -0.44 -2.95
CA ASP A 779 -8.20 -0.59 -3.46
C ASP A 779 -9.13 0.52 -2.96
N LEU A 780 -8.76 1.21 -1.87
CA LEU A 780 -9.56 2.33 -1.35
C LEU A 780 -9.41 3.59 -2.22
N PRO A 781 -10.49 4.29 -2.59
CA PRO A 781 -10.43 5.63 -3.14
C PRO A 781 -9.63 6.59 -2.26
N ALA A 782 -8.94 7.56 -2.88
CA ALA A 782 -8.04 8.47 -2.17
C ALA A 782 -8.73 9.24 -1.02
N PHE A 783 -9.99 9.65 -1.18
CA PHE A 783 -10.75 10.33 -0.11
C PHE A 783 -11.00 9.46 1.13
N ARG A 784 -10.90 8.13 1.02
CA ARG A 784 -10.94 7.18 2.15
C ARG A 784 -9.55 6.93 2.70
N ARG A 785 -8.57 6.74 1.81
CA ARG A 785 -7.18 6.43 2.17
C ARG A 785 -6.49 7.56 2.93
N ASP A 786 -6.77 8.81 2.54
CA ASP A 786 -6.10 10.00 3.05
C ASP A 786 -6.90 10.73 4.15
N SER A 787 -7.97 10.12 4.67
CA SER A 787 -8.86 10.74 5.66
C SER A 787 -8.89 9.97 6.96
N TYR A 788 -8.90 10.70 8.08
CA TYR A 788 -9.05 10.16 9.42
C TYR A 788 -10.46 10.43 9.95
N LEU A 789 -11.14 9.38 10.42
CA LEU A 789 -12.46 9.49 11.08
C LEU A 789 -12.29 9.26 12.59
N PRO A 790 -12.46 10.28 13.44
CA PRO A 790 -12.12 10.19 14.86
C PRO A 790 -12.82 9.08 15.63
N ALA A 791 -14.13 8.84 15.41
CA ALA A 791 -14.82 7.74 16.10
C ALA A 791 -14.22 6.37 15.77
N TYR A 792 -13.79 6.18 14.53
CA TYR A 792 -13.23 4.91 14.09
C TYR A 792 -11.80 4.73 14.60
N GLY A 793 -10.92 5.71 14.34
CA GLY A 793 -9.50 5.63 14.70
C GLY A 793 -9.29 5.63 16.21
N GLU A 794 -9.87 6.60 16.93
CA GLU A 794 -9.75 6.67 18.39
C GLU A 794 -10.48 5.51 19.07
N GLY A 795 -11.61 5.08 18.50
CA GLY A 795 -12.35 3.92 18.98
C GLY A 795 -11.54 2.64 18.88
N TRP A 796 -10.83 2.45 17.77
CA TRP A 796 -9.92 1.33 17.57
C TRP A 796 -8.78 1.35 18.58
N ALA A 797 -8.06 2.47 18.71
CA ALA A 797 -6.94 2.57 19.63
C ALA A 797 -7.36 2.35 21.09
N LEU A 798 -8.52 2.88 21.49
CA LEU A 798 -9.07 2.65 22.83
C LEU A 798 -9.58 1.21 23.03
N TYR A 799 -10.09 0.55 21.98
CA TYR A 799 -10.39 -0.88 21.98
C TYR A 799 -9.11 -1.72 22.17
N CYS A 800 -7.99 -1.33 21.53
CA CYS A 800 -6.70 -2.01 21.67
C CYS A 800 -6.13 -1.93 23.08
N GLU A 801 -6.40 -0.87 23.84
CA GLU A 801 -6.08 -0.82 25.27
C GLU A 801 -6.78 -1.97 26.01
N ALA A 802 -8.11 -2.09 25.88
CA ALA A 802 -8.86 -3.17 26.52
C ALA A 802 -8.45 -4.57 26.01
N LEU A 803 -8.15 -4.71 24.71
CA LEU A 803 -7.61 -5.93 24.11
C LEU A 803 -6.29 -6.38 24.76
N GLY A 804 -5.56 -5.45 25.38
CA GLY A 804 -4.37 -5.76 26.18
C GLY A 804 -4.62 -6.79 27.28
N GLU A 805 -5.83 -6.88 27.84
CA GLU A 805 -6.18 -7.93 28.80
C GLU A 805 -6.25 -9.30 28.14
N ASP A 806 -6.95 -9.43 27.01
CA ASP A 806 -7.05 -10.68 26.25
C ASP A 806 -5.68 -11.14 25.74
N MET A 807 -4.85 -10.19 25.34
CA MET A 807 -3.47 -10.44 24.94
C MET A 807 -2.58 -10.79 26.14
N GLY A 808 -2.97 -10.55 27.39
CA GLY A 808 -2.12 -10.71 28.57
C GLY A 808 -0.92 -9.76 28.56
N MET A 809 -1.12 -8.50 28.17
CA MET A 809 -0.10 -7.45 28.11
C MET A 809 0.10 -6.75 29.46
N TYR A 810 -0.88 -6.79 30.35
CA TYR A 810 -0.81 -6.17 31.67
C TYR A 810 -0.11 -7.09 32.66
N GLU A 811 1.14 -6.75 33.01
CA GLU A 811 2.03 -7.61 33.81
C GLU A 811 1.67 -7.62 35.30
N THR A 812 1.15 -6.50 35.80
CA THR A 812 0.76 -6.33 37.20
C THR A 812 -0.69 -5.86 37.34
N PRO A 813 -1.34 -6.08 38.50
CA PRO A 813 -2.65 -5.49 38.78
C PRO A 813 -2.64 -3.96 38.67
N TYR A 814 -1.50 -3.30 38.95
CA TYR A 814 -1.34 -1.86 38.77
C TYR A 814 -1.36 -1.45 37.30
N ASP A 815 -0.75 -2.21 36.40
CA ASP A 815 -0.85 -1.93 34.95
C ASP A 815 -2.30 -2.07 34.47
N ARG A 816 -3.04 -3.08 34.97
CA ARG A 816 -4.48 -3.24 34.70
C ARG A 816 -5.28 -2.05 35.24
N PHE A 817 -4.96 -1.58 36.45
CA PHE A 817 -5.58 -0.36 36.99
C PHE A 817 -5.25 0.87 36.14
N GLY A 818 -4.03 1.00 35.65
CA GLY A 818 -3.63 2.09 34.76
C GLY A 818 -4.43 2.12 33.47
N MET A 819 -4.66 0.94 32.86
CA MET A 819 -5.60 0.79 31.74
C MET A 819 -7.01 1.21 32.13
N LEU A 820 -7.56 0.70 33.24
CA LEU A 820 -8.90 1.09 33.70
C LEU A 820 -9.01 2.59 33.98
N SER A 821 -7.95 3.23 34.46
CA SER A 821 -7.88 4.68 34.63
C SER A 821 -7.94 5.43 33.29
N TYR A 822 -7.28 4.91 32.25
CA TYR A 822 -7.40 5.43 30.88
C TYR A 822 -8.82 5.24 30.31
N GLN A 823 -9.43 4.09 30.55
CA GLN A 823 -10.83 3.82 30.19
C GLN A 823 -11.78 4.78 30.91
N ALA A 824 -11.60 4.97 32.23
CA ALA A 824 -12.39 5.91 33.03
C ALA A 824 -12.24 7.34 32.54
N TRP A 825 -11.03 7.73 32.12
CA TRP A 825 -10.82 9.04 31.52
C TRP A 825 -11.61 9.21 30.22
N ARG A 826 -11.57 8.24 29.29
CA ARG A 826 -12.34 8.34 28.04
C ARG A 826 -13.85 8.22 28.27
N ALA A 827 -14.32 7.43 29.23
CA ALA A 827 -15.73 7.43 29.63
C ALA A 827 -16.16 8.77 30.25
N SER A 828 -15.27 9.39 31.04
CA SER A 828 -15.49 10.73 31.60
C SER A 828 -15.62 11.80 30.52
N ARG A 829 -14.94 11.66 29.38
CA ARG A 829 -15.11 12.58 28.24
C ARG A 829 -16.54 12.65 27.75
N LEU A 830 -17.27 11.53 27.75
CA LEU A 830 -18.70 11.53 27.38
C LEU A 830 -19.54 12.40 28.32
N VAL A 831 -19.28 12.28 29.62
CA VAL A 831 -20.01 13.00 30.68
C VAL A 831 -19.61 14.47 30.72
N VAL A 832 -18.32 14.76 30.64
CA VAL A 832 -17.77 16.12 30.76
C VAL A 832 -18.08 16.97 29.54
N ASP A 833 -17.90 16.47 28.33
CA ASP A 833 -18.15 17.24 27.09
C ASP A 833 -19.65 17.59 26.97
N THR A 834 -20.53 16.60 27.12
CA THR A 834 -22.00 16.84 27.15
C THR A 834 -22.43 17.67 28.36
N GLY A 835 -21.80 17.44 29.50
CA GLY A 835 -22.01 18.20 30.73
C GLY A 835 -21.78 19.70 30.51
N ILE A 836 -20.64 20.06 29.92
CA ILE A 836 -20.27 21.46 29.63
C ILE A 836 -21.15 22.02 28.52
N HIS A 837 -21.29 21.30 27.40
CA HIS A 837 -21.85 21.88 26.18
C HIS A 837 -23.37 21.85 26.09
N ALA A 838 -24.03 20.96 26.82
CA ALA A 838 -25.49 20.81 26.83
C ALA A 838 -26.14 20.91 28.23
N MET A 839 -25.48 20.44 29.29
CA MET A 839 -26.07 20.39 30.65
C MET A 839 -25.66 21.54 31.58
N GLY A 840 -24.86 22.49 31.10
CA GLY A 840 -24.49 23.70 31.84
C GLY A 840 -23.47 23.50 32.96
N TRP A 841 -22.65 22.44 32.90
CA TRP A 841 -21.58 22.23 33.87
C TRP A 841 -20.53 23.35 33.83
N SER A 842 -20.02 23.71 35.01
CA SER A 842 -18.86 24.57 35.15
C SER A 842 -17.56 23.83 34.87
N ARG A 843 -16.48 24.58 34.63
CA ARG A 843 -15.12 24.04 34.50
C ARG A 843 -14.70 23.26 35.75
N GLU A 844 -15.04 23.75 36.93
CA GLU A 844 -14.72 23.13 38.22
C GLU A 844 -15.47 21.81 38.41
N GLN A 845 -16.74 21.73 37.98
CA GLN A 845 -17.51 20.47 38.01
C GLN A 845 -16.88 19.42 37.09
N ALA A 846 -16.48 19.82 35.88
CA ALA A 846 -15.78 18.95 34.93
C ALA A 846 -14.43 18.44 35.48
N GLN A 847 -13.62 19.32 36.04
CA GLN A 847 -12.33 18.97 36.65
C GLN A 847 -12.51 18.07 37.88
N GLY A 848 -13.50 18.39 38.73
CA GLY A 848 -13.86 17.56 39.88
C GLY A 848 -14.24 16.15 39.47
N TYR A 849 -15.08 16.02 38.43
CA TYR A 849 -15.47 14.72 37.91
C TYR A 849 -14.26 13.89 37.45
N LEU A 850 -13.33 14.45 36.67
CA LEU A 850 -12.12 13.72 36.27
C LEU A 850 -11.24 13.35 37.46
N ARG A 851 -11.06 14.25 38.43
CA ARG A 851 -10.23 14.01 39.63
C ARG A 851 -10.74 12.86 40.48
N ASP A 852 -12.06 12.75 40.59
CA ASP A 852 -12.73 11.72 41.41
C ASP A 852 -12.80 10.35 40.72
N ASN A 853 -12.58 10.28 39.40
CA ASN A 853 -12.77 9.08 38.58
C ASN A 853 -11.47 8.53 37.94
N THR A 854 -10.37 9.28 37.93
CA THR A 854 -9.14 8.92 37.19
C THR A 854 -7.89 9.11 38.05
N ALA A 855 -6.77 8.49 37.64
CA ALA A 855 -5.45 8.70 38.23
C ALA A 855 -4.64 9.84 37.58
N LEU A 856 -5.24 10.62 36.66
CA LEU A 856 -4.56 11.72 35.97
C LEU A 856 -4.02 12.78 36.95
N SER A 857 -2.95 13.47 36.59
CA SER A 857 -2.46 14.61 37.37
C SER A 857 -3.42 15.81 37.27
N ASP A 858 -3.37 16.73 38.24
CA ASP A 858 -4.19 17.96 38.20
C ASP A 858 -3.90 18.80 36.95
N HIS A 859 -2.63 18.88 36.55
CA HIS A 859 -2.19 19.60 35.35
C HIS A 859 -2.78 19.02 34.07
N GLU A 860 -2.82 17.69 33.94
CA GLU A 860 -3.44 17.01 32.80
C GLU A 860 -4.96 17.22 32.78
N ILE A 861 -5.62 17.16 33.95
CA ILE A 861 -7.06 17.42 34.08
C ILE A 861 -7.39 18.85 33.63
N GLU A 862 -6.62 19.84 34.05
CA GLU A 862 -6.81 21.22 33.62
C GLU A 862 -6.70 21.39 32.10
N THR A 863 -5.63 20.85 31.52
CA THR A 863 -5.34 20.95 30.08
C THR A 863 -6.42 20.25 29.25
N GLU A 864 -6.86 19.07 29.68
CA GLU A 864 -7.89 18.29 28.99
C GLU A 864 -9.27 18.94 29.07
N VAL A 865 -9.66 19.47 30.23
CA VAL A 865 -10.95 20.17 30.33
C VAL A 865 -10.97 21.42 29.46
N ASP A 866 -9.86 22.16 29.37
CA ASP A 866 -9.75 23.32 28.47
C ASP A 866 -9.83 22.91 26.99
N ARG A 867 -9.24 21.76 26.64
CA ARG A 867 -9.42 21.15 25.33
C ARG A 867 -10.89 20.89 25.04
N TYR A 868 -11.62 20.22 25.93
CA TYR A 868 -13.03 19.89 25.73
C TYR A 868 -13.87 21.17 25.57
N ILE A 869 -13.67 22.16 26.44
CA ILE A 869 -14.32 23.47 26.37
C ILE A 869 -14.11 24.15 24.99
N SER A 870 -12.91 24.03 24.42
CA SER A 870 -12.55 24.69 23.15
C SER A 870 -12.94 23.89 21.89
N TRP A 871 -13.15 22.57 22.02
CA TRP A 871 -13.30 21.64 20.90
C TRP A 871 -14.50 20.68 21.09
N PRO A 872 -15.73 21.24 21.04
CA PRO A 872 -16.93 20.51 21.42
C PRO A 872 -17.18 19.27 20.56
N GLY A 873 -17.49 18.15 21.21
CA GLY A 873 -17.91 16.90 20.58
C GLY A 873 -16.77 15.97 20.17
N GLN A 874 -15.55 16.48 20.00
CA GLN A 874 -14.40 15.66 19.60
C GLN A 874 -14.05 14.62 20.67
N ALA A 875 -14.12 15.00 21.95
CA ALA A 875 -13.82 14.12 23.07
C ALA A 875 -14.77 12.90 23.16
N LEU A 876 -15.94 12.98 22.52
CA LEU A 876 -16.94 11.91 22.49
C LEU A 876 -16.53 10.74 21.59
N SER A 877 -15.68 11.00 20.59
CA SER A 877 -15.35 10.02 19.54
C SER A 877 -14.69 8.76 20.11
N TYR A 878 -13.80 8.93 21.08
CA TYR A 878 -13.00 7.86 21.70
C TYR A 878 -13.87 6.73 22.25
N TYR A 879 -14.69 7.04 23.26
CA TYR A 879 -15.44 6.01 23.98
C TYR A 879 -16.65 5.50 23.18
N MET A 880 -17.31 6.39 22.42
CA MET A 880 -18.39 5.95 21.52
C MET A 880 -17.88 5.02 20.43
N GLY A 881 -16.68 5.29 19.91
CA GLY A 881 -16.00 4.42 18.96
C GLY A 881 -15.64 3.06 19.56
N GLN A 882 -15.01 3.06 20.74
CA GLN A 882 -14.68 1.81 21.44
C GLN A 882 -15.91 0.95 21.70
N LEU A 883 -17.01 1.55 22.18
CA LEU A 883 -18.26 0.82 22.40
C LEU A 883 -18.74 0.16 21.11
N ALA A 884 -18.63 0.82 19.96
CA ALA A 884 -18.99 0.20 18.69
C ALA A 884 -18.12 -1.03 18.36
N PHE A 885 -16.80 -0.99 18.58
CA PHE A 885 -15.94 -2.16 18.39
C PHE A 885 -16.23 -3.28 19.39
N VAL A 886 -16.43 -2.95 20.67
CA VAL A 886 -16.76 -3.91 21.74
C VAL A 886 -18.10 -4.58 21.47
N ASP A 887 -19.14 -3.81 21.11
CA ASP A 887 -20.46 -4.33 20.82
C ASP A 887 -20.47 -5.16 19.54
N ALA A 888 -19.75 -4.71 18.50
CA ALA A 888 -19.61 -5.47 17.26
C ALA A 888 -18.87 -6.80 17.49
N ARG A 889 -17.79 -6.80 18.28
CA ARG A 889 -17.10 -8.04 18.68
C ARG A 889 -18.03 -8.96 19.46
N ARG A 890 -18.71 -8.47 20.49
CA ARG A 890 -19.64 -9.25 21.31
C ARG A 890 -20.78 -9.85 20.46
N LYS A 891 -21.29 -9.09 19.49
CA LYS A 891 -22.29 -9.54 18.52
C LYS A 891 -21.76 -10.71 17.69
N ALA A 892 -20.55 -10.59 17.14
CA ALA A 892 -19.90 -11.66 16.37
C ALA A 892 -19.60 -12.90 17.22
N GLU A 893 -19.02 -12.74 18.41
CA GLU A 893 -18.75 -13.84 19.37
C GLU A 893 -20.02 -14.62 19.69
N LYS A 894 -21.12 -13.91 19.99
CA LYS A 894 -22.41 -14.53 20.30
C LYS A 894 -23.01 -15.27 19.11
N ALA A 895 -22.93 -14.69 17.91
CA ALA A 895 -23.55 -15.26 16.72
C ALA A 895 -22.76 -16.46 16.14
N LEU A 896 -21.42 -16.40 16.19
CA LEU A 896 -20.55 -17.41 15.59
C LEU A 896 -20.14 -18.50 16.59
N GLY A 897 -20.17 -18.22 17.89
CA GLY A 897 -19.82 -19.18 18.93
C GLY A 897 -18.43 -19.78 18.69
N PRO A 898 -18.27 -21.12 18.63
CA PRO A 898 -16.98 -21.75 18.37
C PRO A 898 -16.33 -21.40 17.02
N LYS A 899 -17.09 -20.81 16.07
CA LYS A 899 -16.55 -20.34 14.78
C LYS A 899 -15.97 -18.93 14.83
N PHE A 900 -16.12 -18.23 15.96
CA PHE A 900 -15.56 -16.89 16.09
C PHE A 900 -14.03 -16.97 16.08
N ASN A 901 -13.42 -16.24 15.15
CA ASN A 901 -11.98 -16.03 15.06
C ASN A 901 -11.69 -14.54 15.30
N ILE A 902 -10.90 -14.22 16.33
CA ILE A 902 -10.55 -12.84 16.68
C ILE A 902 -9.71 -12.17 15.58
N ARG A 903 -8.88 -12.94 14.88
CA ARG A 903 -8.06 -12.48 13.75
C ARG A 903 -8.94 -12.03 12.60
N ALA A 904 -9.88 -12.89 12.21
CA ALA A 904 -10.90 -12.60 11.21
C ALA A 904 -11.73 -11.36 11.52
N PHE A 905 -12.11 -11.20 12.79
CA PHE A 905 -12.84 -10.01 13.24
C PHE A 905 -11.98 -8.75 13.08
N HIS A 906 -10.73 -8.75 13.57
CA HIS A 906 -9.85 -7.59 13.46
C HIS A 906 -9.53 -7.24 12.00
N ASP A 907 -9.27 -8.23 11.15
CA ASP A 907 -8.99 -8.00 9.74
C ASP A 907 -10.21 -7.46 9.00
N ALA A 908 -11.40 -8.01 9.29
CA ALA A 908 -12.67 -7.55 8.70
C ALA A 908 -13.01 -6.10 9.05
N VAL A 909 -12.67 -5.64 10.26
CA VAL A 909 -12.89 -4.24 10.63
C VAL A 909 -11.76 -3.37 10.05
N LEU A 910 -10.49 -3.75 10.22
CA LEU A 910 -9.34 -2.95 9.78
C LEU A 910 -9.26 -2.76 8.25
N GLU A 911 -9.70 -3.73 7.45
CA GLU A 911 -9.69 -3.60 5.98
C GLU A 911 -10.55 -2.44 5.47
N LEU A 912 -11.54 -2.01 6.25
CA LEU A 912 -12.44 -0.92 5.88
C LEU A 912 -11.68 0.42 5.80
N GLY A 913 -10.53 0.54 6.46
CA GLY A 913 -9.98 1.85 6.81
C GLY A 913 -10.96 2.66 7.68
N GLY A 914 -10.77 3.97 7.76
CA GLY A 914 -11.68 4.84 8.51
C GLY A 914 -13.09 4.85 7.92
N VAL A 915 -14.10 4.41 8.69
CA VAL A 915 -15.51 4.45 8.29
C VAL A 915 -16.44 4.97 9.40
N PRO A 916 -17.63 5.50 9.06
CA PRO A 916 -18.68 5.77 10.05
C PRO A 916 -19.06 4.51 10.85
N LEU A 917 -19.37 4.66 12.14
CA LEU A 917 -19.71 3.54 13.03
C LEU A 917 -20.84 2.63 12.52
N PRO A 918 -21.89 3.12 11.82
CA PRO A 918 -22.91 2.22 11.24
C PRO A 918 -22.36 1.27 10.16
N VAL A 919 -21.30 1.67 9.45
CA VAL A 919 -20.65 0.84 8.43
C VAL A 919 -19.85 -0.29 9.08
N LEU A 920 -19.20 -0.02 10.22
CA LEU A 920 -18.55 -1.05 11.05
C LEU A 920 -19.54 -2.16 11.44
N ASP A 921 -20.72 -1.81 11.95
CA ASP A 921 -21.74 -2.80 12.33
C ASP A 921 -22.22 -3.62 11.12
N THR A 922 -22.42 -2.96 9.97
CA THR A 922 -22.81 -3.63 8.73
C THR A 922 -21.75 -4.62 8.24
N ARG A 923 -20.45 -4.26 8.36
CA ARG A 923 -19.35 -5.15 7.98
C ARG A 923 -19.27 -6.38 8.87
N VAL A 924 -19.57 -6.23 10.16
CA VAL A 924 -19.61 -7.34 11.12
C VAL A 924 -20.84 -8.22 10.90
N ASP A 925 -21.98 -7.66 10.52
CA ASP A 925 -23.13 -8.45 10.05
C ASP A 925 -22.76 -9.30 8.82
N GLN A 926 -21.95 -8.76 7.92
CA GLN A 926 -21.46 -9.51 6.77
C GLN A 926 -20.50 -10.64 7.20
N LEU A 927 -19.55 -10.38 8.11
CA LEU A 927 -18.67 -11.40 8.70
C LEU A 927 -19.47 -12.56 9.33
N ILE A 928 -20.56 -12.24 10.03
CA ILE A 928 -21.44 -13.25 10.64
C ILE A 928 -22.14 -14.08 9.55
N LYS A 929 -22.66 -13.44 8.49
CA LYS A 929 -23.29 -14.13 7.35
C LYS A 929 -22.32 -15.04 6.62
N ASP A 930 -21.06 -14.63 6.51
CA ASP A 930 -19.99 -15.38 5.84
C ASP A 930 -19.42 -16.51 6.73
N GLY A 931 -20.01 -16.71 7.91
CA GLY A 931 -19.70 -17.81 8.81
C GLY A 931 -18.42 -17.61 9.63
N GLY A 932 -17.98 -16.35 9.79
CA GLY A 932 -16.79 -15.99 10.56
C GLY A 932 -15.48 -16.04 9.76
N LYS A 933 -15.55 -16.22 8.45
CA LYS A 933 -14.39 -16.10 7.55
C LYS A 933 -14.06 -14.63 7.35
N GLY A 934 -12.88 -14.18 7.75
CA GLY A 934 -12.49 -12.81 7.50
C GLY A 934 -11.96 -12.64 6.08
N PRO A 935 -11.51 -11.41 5.75
CA PRO A 935 -11.17 -11.03 4.38
C PRO A 935 -9.83 -11.61 3.90
N TYR A 936 -8.99 -12.07 4.81
CA TYR A 936 -7.68 -12.65 4.51
C TYR A 936 -7.60 -14.08 5.06
N PRO A 937 -8.40 -15.02 4.52
CA PRO A 937 -8.50 -16.38 5.06
C PRO A 937 -7.18 -17.16 4.97
N ASP A 938 -6.28 -16.79 4.06
CA ASP A 938 -4.93 -17.36 3.96
C ASP A 938 -3.99 -16.85 5.07
N GLU A 939 -4.36 -15.76 5.75
CA GLU A 939 -3.64 -15.17 6.88
C GLU A 939 -4.22 -15.62 8.23
N GLU A 940 -5.42 -16.21 8.28
CA GLU A 940 -6.17 -16.62 9.49
C GLU A 940 -5.92 -18.07 9.95
#